data_AF-A0A3A6MZA6-F1
#
_entry.id   AF-A0A3A6MZA6-F1
#
_cell.length_a   1.000
_cell.length_b   1.000
_cell.length_c   1.000
_cell.angle_alpha   90.00
_cell.angle_beta   90.00
_cell.angle_gamma   90.00
#
_symmetry.space_group_name_H-M   'P 1'
#
loop_
_entity.id
_entity.type
_entity.pdbx_description
1 polymer ?
#
loop_
_entity_poly.entity_id
_entity_poly.type
_entity_poly.pdbx_seq_one_letter_code
_entity_poly.pdbx_strand_id
1 'polypeptide(L)'
;METNRVAVLLMTSPLVCRGITLHLNLLLFFVMILTKMKLGLLGPLRGAPIVMRKQYLSLIVDGAADGDQVRITSDRPGAKEKGGLVKYSPLYSVSSDYSVQPLPTGNGCILFFFSLNSYEIFRRIFKQFGDQKMGQFWTSNGWASFIAFCNSEGESWDIIKYCDGLTVGFEKWIIENWVVKDAKHNVIIQETGLTVFEGLDELEYALRKIAYDVVHSINNAYRLVQTYAPFYLDSVDSICKVFQEIVSATLYLMGKWEYDKFEKSMIAINSGFSHEKVIDVIGDYKISKKSIQDKLITLDQLQDEMVQIYAVLKSMTSQAFCGTAPIRNNSYRSGEYSLLGISGAYFGLVSIYRQVKNALCDIDLEHTFLKTYKEWPAPDILRVPNEYDKWRQRLDELSWPDYKKSGEKLPQTHHVLYFSNRLGFRETKHSISASYQSIAHACAQPWSLNTLTHEYAHAINRAILSSLFAQEKDITKSEVMDVYYVYRGAFNNGKKPKNLLQFFKVLICWAATCLAGETSNEGTIPDPLDPKRLAREIRRGYHLIDEVMVHLFDYHYFYDCEVNLFIRSAWASWLVLPMTMGRKDEYFLRTIMVIASAKPGRAKDRFEWSFDSLRAGLLRLKDCHYISNEAIDVLVKALDRRRKLLYFGYYYLLPLVDSVSKIMVSRMIKSRIRSDDKLEPDKNGRESYNIKYGSYDSPPIKNPIMFILDQLQDDIANDTNLPPMEVEYRSLWMMSVLCASLS
;
A
#
# COMPACT_ATOMS: atom_id res chain seq x y z
N MET A 1 -16.47 77.56 -15.78
CA MET A 1 -15.74 77.33 -17.04
C MET A 1 -16.56 76.31 -17.82
N GLU A 2 -17.67 76.73 -18.41
CA GLU A 2 -17.77 77.23 -19.80
C GLU A 2 -17.36 76.15 -20.83
N THR A 3 -18.36 75.45 -21.42
CA THR A 3 -18.89 75.62 -22.81
C THR A 3 -17.97 74.97 -23.87
N ASN A 4 -18.37 74.17 -24.87
CA ASN A 4 -19.58 73.99 -25.70
C ASN A 4 -19.55 72.55 -26.30
N ARG A 5 -20.61 71.74 -26.25
CA ARG A 5 -21.74 71.61 -27.21
C ARG A 5 -21.37 71.39 -28.69
N VAL A 6 -21.65 70.18 -29.19
CA VAL A 6 -22.45 69.97 -30.41
C VAL A 6 -23.45 68.84 -30.14
N ALA A 7 -24.71 69.11 -30.49
CA ALA A 7 -25.89 68.26 -30.32
C ALA A 7 -26.33 67.67 -31.67
N VAL A 8 -27.49 66.97 -31.66
CA VAL A 8 -28.41 66.61 -32.77
C VAL A 8 -28.32 65.12 -33.17
N LEU A 9 -29.25 64.25 -32.68
CA LEU A 9 -30.50 63.77 -33.33
C LEU A 9 -30.20 62.89 -34.58
N LEU A 10 -30.53 61.60 -34.66
CA LEU A 10 -31.89 61.01 -34.70
C LEU A 10 -31.83 59.47 -34.62
N MET A 11 -32.95 58.91 -34.18
CA MET A 11 -33.30 57.49 -34.13
C MET A 11 -33.23 56.80 -35.52
N THR A 12 -32.98 55.48 -35.55
CA THR A 12 -33.90 54.44 -36.07
C THR A 12 -33.22 53.05 -36.21
N SER A 13 -33.95 51.99 -35.85
CA SER A 13 -33.75 50.54 -36.15
C SER A 13 -33.24 49.61 -35.02
N PRO A 14 -34.15 48.84 -34.38
CA PRO A 14 -33.82 47.76 -33.43
C PRO A 14 -33.17 46.52 -34.07
N LEU A 15 -33.03 46.47 -35.39
CA LEU A 15 -32.53 45.28 -36.12
C LEU A 15 -31.00 45.25 -36.26
N VAL A 16 -30.31 46.38 -36.08
CA VAL A 16 -28.84 46.45 -36.19
C VAL A 16 -28.15 46.06 -34.86
N CYS A 17 -28.80 46.27 -33.71
CA CYS A 17 -28.21 45.96 -32.41
C CYS A 17 -28.07 44.45 -32.13
N ARG A 18 -28.93 43.58 -32.69
CA ARG A 18 -28.79 42.12 -32.51
C ARG A 18 -27.64 41.53 -33.32
N GLY A 19 -27.36 42.05 -34.52
CA GLY A 19 -26.20 41.63 -35.33
C GLY A 19 -24.87 42.04 -34.71
N ILE A 20 -24.81 43.27 -34.18
CA ILE A 20 -23.61 43.83 -33.54
C ILE A 20 -23.30 43.13 -32.21
N THR A 21 -24.31 42.77 -31.42
CA THR A 21 -24.09 42.05 -30.14
C THR A 21 -23.59 40.62 -30.38
N LEU A 22 -24.09 39.94 -31.41
CA LEU A 22 -23.61 38.61 -31.78
C LEU A 22 -22.16 38.65 -32.32
N HIS A 23 -21.84 39.66 -33.15
CA HIS A 23 -20.49 39.85 -33.68
C HIS A 23 -19.49 40.28 -32.61
N LEU A 24 -19.88 41.14 -31.65
CA LEU A 24 -19.03 41.52 -30.52
C LEU A 24 -18.79 40.34 -29.57
N ASN A 25 -19.79 39.50 -29.31
CA ASN A 25 -19.60 38.30 -28.48
C ASN A 25 -18.73 37.25 -29.18
N LEU A 26 -18.89 37.06 -30.51
CA LEU A 26 -18.01 36.21 -31.31
C LEU A 26 -16.58 36.76 -31.37
N LEU A 27 -16.42 38.08 -31.49
CA LEU A 27 -15.10 38.73 -31.49
C LEU A 27 -14.43 38.65 -30.11
N LEU A 28 -15.16 38.87 -29.02
CA LEU A 28 -14.67 38.68 -27.64
C LEU A 28 -14.30 37.22 -27.37
N PHE A 29 -15.10 36.27 -27.86
CA PHE A 29 -14.81 34.84 -27.77
C PHE A 29 -13.55 34.47 -28.58
N PHE A 30 -13.41 34.99 -29.80
CA PHE A 30 -12.21 34.80 -30.62
C PHE A 30 -10.97 35.45 -30.03
N VAL A 31 -11.09 36.66 -29.48
CA VAL A 31 -10.00 37.36 -28.79
C VAL A 31 -9.61 36.59 -27.53
N MET A 32 -10.56 36.05 -26.75
CA MET A 32 -10.26 35.17 -25.63
C MET A 32 -9.53 33.89 -26.04
N ILE A 33 -9.98 33.23 -27.11
CA ILE A 33 -9.32 32.02 -27.63
C ILE A 33 -7.92 32.35 -28.14
N LEU A 34 -7.77 33.39 -28.96
CA LEU A 34 -6.48 33.81 -29.50
C LEU A 34 -5.52 34.27 -28.40
N THR A 35 -6.02 34.96 -27.37
CA THR A 35 -5.20 35.36 -26.21
C THR A 35 -4.79 34.13 -25.40
N LYS A 36 -5.68 33.16 -25.19
CA LYS A 36 -5.33 31.88 -24.55
C LYS A 36 -4.37 31.03 -25.39
N MET A 37 -4.47 31.06 -26.71
CA MET A 37 -3.53 30.38 -27.62
C MET A 37 -2.15 31.08 -27.62
N LYS A 38 -2.10 32.42 -27.66
CA LYS A 38 -0.84 33.19 -27.60
C LYS A 38 -0.13 33.07 -26.24
N LEU A 39 -0.89 32.88 -25.16
CA LEU A 39 -0.36 32.68 -23.81
C LEU A 39 -0.03 31.21 -23.48
N GLY A 40 -0.23 30.27 -24.41
CA GLY A 40 -0.02 28.84 -24.15
C GLY A 40 -0.96 28.24 -23.10
N LEU A 41 -2.05 28.93 -22.75
CA LEU A 41 -3.03 28.51 -21.73
C LEU A 41 -4.07 27.52 -22.27
N LEU A 42 -4.15 27.35 -23.59
CA LEU A 42 -4.80 26.19 -24.20
C LEU A 42 -3.70 25.17 -24.46
N GLY A 43 -3.44 24.31 -23.48
CA GLY A 43 -2.81 23.02 -23.75
C GLY A 43 -3.57 22.30 -24.88
N PRO A 44 -2.92 21.39 -25.63
CA PRO A 44 -3.60 20.63 -26.68
C PRO A 44 -4.93 20.11 -26.13
N LEU A 45 -6.04 20.37 -26.84
CA LEU A 45 -7.36 19.83 -26.53
C LEU A 45 -7.18 18.32 -26.31
N ARG A 46 -7.08 17.93 -25.03
CA ARG A 46 -7.00 16.53 -24.64
C ARG A 46 -8.23 15.87 -25.26
N GLY A 47 -8.01 14.78 -26.00
CA GLY A 47 -9.10 14.04 -26.64
C GLY A 47 -10.25 13.88 -25.64
N ALA A 48 -11.48 14.03 -26.14
CA ALA A 48 -12.69 13.99 -25.32
C ALA A 48 -12.56 12.87 -24.25
N PRO A 49 -12.96 13.14 -22.99
CA PRO A 49 -12.83 12.16 -21.92
C PRO A 49 -13.37 10.83 -22.44
N ILE A 50 -12.56 9.79 -22.32
CA ILE A 50 -13.01 8.43 -22.58
C ILE A 50 -13.99 8.15 -21.46
N VAL A 51 -15.23 8.54 -21.66
CA VAL A 51 -16.31 8.06 -20.82
C VAL A 51 -16.25 6.53 -21.02
N MET A 52 -16.41 5.75 -19.95
CA MET A 52 -16.37 4.29 -20.02
C MET A 52 -17.72 3.73 -19.56
N ARG A 53 -18.16 2.65 -20.18
CA ARG A 53 -19.42 2.00 -19.81
C ARG A 53 -19.20 1.00 -18.69
N LYS A 54 -19.79 1.27 -17.53
CA LYS A 54 -19.95 0.31 -16.43
C LYS A 54 -21.26 -0.44 -16.58
N GLN A 55 -21.21 -1.76 -16.46
CA GLN A 55 -22.39 -2.63 -16.35
C GLN A 55 -22.18 -3.63 -15.22
N TYR A 56 -23.24 -4.33 -14.83
CA TYR A 56 -23.20 -5.38 -13.83
C TYR A 56 -23.63 -6.70 -14.45
N LEU A 57 -22.73 -7.67 -14.42
CA LEU A 57 -23.05 -9.06 -14.72
C LEU A 57 -23.60 -9.70 -13.46
N SER A 58 -24.82 -10.22 -13.55
CA SER A 58 -25.52 -10.86 -12.44
C SER A 58 -25.84 -12.31 -12.77
N LEU A 59 -25.67 -13.18 -11.79
CA LEU A 59 -26.11 -14.57 -11.80
C LEU A 59 -27.16 -14.73 -10.70
N ILE A 60 -28.38 -15.07 -11.09
CA ILE A 60 -29.48 -15.39 -10.19
C ILE A 60 -29.53 -16.91 -10.12
N VAL A 61 -29.07 -17.44 -8.98
CA VAL A 61 -29.13 -18.87 -8.71
C VAL A 61 -30.52 -19.16 -8.17
N ASP A 62 -31.41 -19.56 -9.06
CA ASP A 62 -32.76 -19.98 -8.72
C ASP A 62 -32.74 -21.51 -8.59
N GLY A 63 -33.14 -22.04 -7.43
CA GLY A 63 -33.14 -23.49 -7.17
C GLY A 63 -34.20 -24.28 -7.96
N ALA A 64 -34.86 -23.62 -8.91
CA ALA A 64 -35.92 -24.15 -9.76
C ALA A 64 -35.36 -24.87 -11.01
N ALA A 65 -36.21 -25.63 -11.69
CA ALA A 65 -35.84 -26.51 -12.82
C ALA A 65 -35.30 -25.79 -14.06
N ASP A 66 -35.43 -24.45 -14.15
CA ASP A 66 -35.18 -23.67 -15.36
C ASP A 66 -33.73 -23.20 -15.54
N GLY A 67 -32.82 -23.50 -14.59
CA GLY A 67 -31.40 -23.15 -14.65
C GLY A 67 -31.05 -21.76 -14.12
N ASP A 68 -29.76 -21.45 -14.01
CA ASP A 68 -29.31 -20.16 -13.49
C ASP A 68 -29.54 -19.03 -14.50
N GLN A 69 -30.16 -17.94 -14.08
CA GLN A 69 -30.39 -16.78 -14.95
C GLN A 69 -29.19 -15.83 -14.94
N VAL A 70 -28.84 -15.32 -16.11
CA VAL A 70 -27.82 -14.28 -16.29
C VAL A 70 -28.48 -12.97 -16.65
N ARG A 71 -28.02 -11.85 -16.06
CA ARG A 71 -28.48 -10.51 -16.46
C ARG A 71 -27.30 -9.58 -16.60
N ILE A 72 -27.39 -8.66 -17.56
CA ILE A 72 -26.45 -7.56 -17.73
C ILE A 72 -27.23 -6.26 -17.65
N THR A 73 -26.90 -5.44 -16.66
CA THR A 73 -27.66 -4.22 -16.34
C THR A 73 -26.71 -3.04 -16.16
N SER A 74 -27.17 -1.82 -16.43
CA SER A 74 -26.37 -0.61 -16.15
C SER A 74 -26.45 -0.23 -14.66
N ASP A 75 -27.57 -0.55 -14.02
CA ASP A 75 -27.80 -0.25 -12.61
C ASP A 75 -27.29 -1.36 -11.71
N ARG A 76 -26.90 -1.00 -10.50
CA ARG A 76 -26.48 -1.96 -9.49
C ARG A 76 -27.66 -2.87 -9.11
N PRO A 77 -27.53 -4.20 -9.20
CA PRO A 77 -28.58 -5.12 -8.79
C PRO A 77 -28.89 -4.97 -7.29
N GLY A 78 -30.18 -5.06 -6.94
CA GLY A 78 -30.59 -5.14 -5.54
C GLY A 78 -30.09 -6.45 -4.91
N ALA A 79 -29.73 -6.42 -3.62
CA ALA A 79 -29.25 -7.61 -2.90
C ALA A 79 -30.31 -8.73 -2.76
N LYS A 80 -31.58 -8.41 -2.97
CA LYS A 80 -32.70 -9.36 -3.04
C LYS A 80 -33.63 -8.94 -4.19
N GLU A 81 -33.67 -9.75 -5.23
CA GLU A 81 -34.77 -9.73 -6.19
C GLU A 81 -35.73 -10.89 -5.87
N LYS A 82 -36.98 -10.78 -6.28
CA LYS A 82 -37.95 -11.88 -6.15
C LYS A 82 -37.44 -13.07 -6.96
N GLY A 83 -36.87 -14.10 -6.32
CA GLY A 83 -36.50 -15.35 -7.00
C GLY A 83 -35.07 -15.89 -6.81
N GLY A 84 -34.33 -15.52 -5.76
CA GLY A 84 -33.10 -16.27 -5.41
C GLY A 84 -31.93 -15.45 -4.90
N LEU A 85 -30.78 -16.11 -4.79
CA LEU A 85 -29.51 -15.47 -4.43
C LEU A 85 -28.91 -14.81 -5.67
N VAL A 86 -28.81 -13.48 -5.65
CA VAL A 86 -28.17 -12.71 -6.72
C VAL A 86 -26.69 -12.52 -6.38
N LYS A 87 -25.82 -13.05 -7.23
CA LYS A 87 -24.39 -12.70 -7.25
C LYS A 87 -24.15 -11.75 -8.41
N TYR A 88 -23.31 -10.75 -8.23
CA TYR A 88 -22.98 -9.82 -9.31
C TYR A 88 -21.55 -9.28 -9.20
N SER A 89 -21.03 -8.79 -10.33
CA SER A 89 -19.77 -8.07 -10.43
C SER A 89 -19.87 -6.93 -11.44
N PRO A 90 -19.21 -5.77 -11.19
CA PRO A 90 -19.09 -4.73 -12.20
C PRO A 90 -18.18 -5.20 -13.34
N LEU A 91 -18.60 -4.89 -14.56
CA LEU A 91 -17.86 -5.04 -15.80
C LEU A 91 -17.63 -3.67 -16.43
N TYR A 92 -16.47 -3.52 -17.05
CA TYR A 92 -16.10 -2.30 -17.74
C TYR A 92 -15.75 -2.63 -19.18
N SER A 93 -16.41 -1.94 -20.12
CA SER A 93 -16.07 -2.11 -21.53
C SER A 93 -14.68 -1.55 -21.79
N VAL A 94 -13.91 -2.24 -22.63
CA VAL A 94 -12.64 -1.70 -23.15
C VAL A 94 -12.85 -0.90 -24.44
N SER A 95 -14.07 -0.90 -24.99
CA SER A 95 -14.44 -0.06 -26.13
C SER A 95 -14.93 1.31 -25.67
N SER A 96 -14.65 2.32 -26.50
CA SER A 96 -15.26 3.65 -26.36
C SER A 96 -16.66 3.74 -27.00
N ASP A 97 -17.10 2.70 -27.72
CA ASP A 97 -18.42 2.66 -28.35
C ASP A 97 -19.52 2.19 -27.38
N TYR A 98 -20.45 3.10 -27.08
CA TYR A 98 -21.59 2.89 -26.19
C TYR A 98 -22.73 2.08 -26.77
N SER A 99 -22.81 2.00 -28.10
CA SER A 99 -23.94 1.39 -28.77
C SER A 99 -23.96 -0.13 -28.58
N VAL A 100 -22.81 -0.74 -28.30
CA VAL A 100 -22.67 -2.19 -28.18
C VAL A 100 -23.23 -2.66 -26.84
N GLN A 101 -24.37 -3.35 -26.89
CA GLN A 101 -24.87 -4.13 -25.76
C GLN A 101 -24.29 -5.55 -25.82
N PRO A 102 -23.73 -6.08 -24.71
CA PRO A 102 -23.32 -7.48 -24.66
C PRO A 102 -24.56 -8.38 -24.71
N LEU A 103 -24.54 -9.37 -25.61
CA LEU A 103 -25.63 -10.34 -25.84
C LEU A 103 -27.03 -9.70 -26.01
N PRO A 104 -27.25 -8.87 -27.05
CA PRO A 104 -28.49 -8.11 -27.20
C PRO A 104 -29.75 -9.00 -27.34
N THR A 105 -29.59 -10.23 -27.83
CA THR A 105 -30.68 -11.20 -27.99
C THR A 105 -30.90 -12.08 -26.75
N GLY A 106 -30.02 -11.99 -25.74
CA GLY A 106 -29.97 -12.96 -24.64
C GLY A 106 -29.51 -14.35 -25.04
N ASN A 107 -28.96 -14.53 -26.25
CA ASN A 107 -28.43 -15.79 -26.76
C ASN A 107 -26.96 -15.61 -27.15
N GLY A 108 -26.12 -16.62 -26.87
CA GLY A 108 -24.70 -16.62 -27.26
C GLY A 108 -23.81 -17.33 -26.26
N CYS A 109 -22.58 -16.87 -26.11
CA CYS A 109 -21.63 -17.38 -25.13
C CYS A 109 -20.99 -16.26 -24.30
N ILE A 110 -20.71 -16.55 -23.03
CA ILE A 110 -19.88 -15.73 -22.17
C ILE A 110 -18.60 -16.51 -21.87
N LEU A 111 -17.45 -15.92 -22.16
CA LEU A 111 -16.15 -16.48 -21.85
C LEU A 111 -15.52 -15.72 -20.70
N PHE A 112 -15.10 -16.46 -19.68
CA PHE A 112 -14.35 -15.98 -18.53
C PHE A 112 -12.93 -16.51 -18.63
N PHE A 113 -11.95 -15.63 -18.80
CA PHE A 113 -10.56 -16.01 -18.88
C PHE A 113 -9.84 -15.67 -17.58
N PHE A 114 -9.17 -16.67 -17.03
CA PHE A 114 -8.45 -16.58 -15.77
C PHE A 114 -6.99 -16.23 -16.03
N SER A 115 -6.59 -14.99 -15.77
CA SER A 115 -5.22 -14.54 -16.08
C SER A 115 -4.71 -13.48 -15.12
N LEU A 116 -3.41 -13.58 -14.83
CA LEU A 116 -2.61 -12.55 -14.15
C LEU A 116 -2.21 -11.41 -15.11
N ASN A 117 -2.39 -11.61 -16.42
CA ASN A 117 -1.92 -10.69 -17.44
C ASN A 117 -3.03 -10.35 -18.44
N SER A 118 -4.18 -9.92 -17.92
CA SER A 118 -5.26 -9.39 -18.76
C SER A 118 -4.81 -8.23 -19.62
N TYR A 119 -3.86 -7.42 -19.13
CA TYR A 119 -3.25 -6.33 -19.88
C TYR A 119 -2.63 -6.81 -21.21
N GLU A 120 -1.81 -7.88 -21.18
CA GLU A 120 -1.21 -8.46 -22.39
C GLU A 120 -2.26 -9.07 -23.33
N ILE A 121 -3.29 -9.71 -22.76
CA ILE A 121 -4.39 -10.27 -23.55
C ILE A 121 -5.09 -9.14 -24.32
N PHE A 122 -5.46 -8.05 -23.64
CA PHE A 122 -6.05 -6.89 -24.29
C PHE A 122 -5.12 -6.34 -25.37
N ARG A 123 -3.83 -6.13 -25.07
CA ARG A 123 -2.84 -5.64 -26.05
C ARG A 123 -2.83 -6.44 -27.34
N ARG A 124 -2.86 -7.77 -27.24
CA ARG A 124 -2.86 -8.68 -28.39
C ARG A 124 -4.18 -8.64 -29.14
N ILE A 125 -5.29 -8.66 -28.42
CA ILE A 125 -6.64 -8.58 -29.00
C ILE A 125 -6.87 -7.27 -29.75
N PHE A 126 -6.47 -6.13 -29.17
CA PHE A 126 -6.52 -4.83 -29.83
C PHE A 126 -5.76 -4.84 -31.16
N LYS A 127 -4.56 -5.44 -31.19
CA LYS A 127 -3.75 -5.58 -32.42
C LYS A 127 -4.40 -6.49 -33.46
N GLN A 128 -5.06 -7.57 -33.03
CA GLN A 128 -5.60 -8.58 -33.93
C GLN A 128 -6.95 -8.21 -34.53
N PHE A 129 -7.87 -7.69 -33.71
CA PHE A 129 -9.27 -7.51 -34.09
C PHE A 129 -9.64 -6.06 -34.41
N GLY A 130 -8.79 -5.09 -34.06
CA GLY A 130 -9.07 -3.66 -34.24
C GLY A 130 -10.31 -3.19 -33.46
N ASP A 131 -10.74 -1.96 -33.70
CA ASP A 131 -11.81 -1.31 -32.91
C ASP A 131 -13.19 -1.98 -33.07
N GLN A 132 -13.46 -2.62 -34.21
CA GLN A 132 -14.80 -3.13 -34.55
C GLN A 132 -15.31 -4.23 -33.61
N LYS A 133 -14.42 -5.04 -33.04
CA LYS A 133 -14.80 -6.11 -32.10
C LYS A 133 -14.62 -5.72 -30.64
N MET A 134 -14.12 -4.53 -30.35
CA MET A 134 -13.79 -4.15 -28.97
C MET A 134 -15.01 -4.11 -28.04
N GLY A 135 -16.21 -3.85 -28.58
CA GLY A 135 -17.45 -3.88 -27.79
C GLY A 135 -17.80 -5.26 -27.21
N GLN A 136 -17.20 -6.34 -27.71
CA GLN A 136 -17.37 -7.70 -27.20
C GLN A 136 -16.51 -7.98 -25.95
N PHE A 137 -15.50 -7.16 -25.68
CA PHE A 137 -14.52 -7.40 -24.63
C PHE A 137 -14.74 -6.50 -23.43
N TRP A 138 -14.62 -7.11 -22.24
CA TRP A 138 -14.89 -6.47 -20.97
C TRP A 138 -13.85 -6.90 -19.94
N THR A 139 -13.63 -6.05 -18.95
CA THR A 139 -12.73 -6.35 -17.82
C THR A 139 -13.46 -6.23 -16.48
N SER A 140 -12.93 -6.91 -15.47
CA SER A 140 -13.41 -6.88 -14.09
C SER A 140 -12.23 -6.91 -13.12
N ASN A 141 -12.48 -6.56 -11.85
CA ASN A 141 -11.49 -6.70 -10.78
C ASN A 141 -11.23 -8.17 -10.38
N GLY A 142 -12.01 -9.11 -10.90
CA GLY A 142 -12.00 -10.53 -10.53
C GLY A 142 -10.84 -11.32 -11.12
N TRP A 143 -10.82 -12.63 -10.82
CA TRP A 143 -9.87 -13.55 -11.47
C TRP A 143 -10.17 -13.74 -12.95
N ALA A 144 -11.45 -13.73 -13.29
CA ALA A 144 -11.95 -13.53 -14.65
C ALA A 144 -11.77 -12.05 -15.05
N SER A 145 -10.52 -11.64 -15.20
CA SER A 145 -10.10 -10.26 -15.47
C SER A 145 -10.29 -9.86 -16.94
N PHE A 146 -10.40 -10.84 -17.84
CA PHE A 146 -10.76 -10.69 -19.25
C PHE A 146 -12.02 -11.51 -19.57
N ILE A 147 -13.04 -10.84 -20.11
CA ILE A 147 -14.36 -11.42 -20.41
C ILE A 147 -14.73 -11.10 -21.85
N ALA A 148 -15.23 -12.10 -22.58
CA ALA A 148 -15.70 -11.93 -23.95
C ALA A 148 -17.14 -12.39 -24.10
N PHE A 149 -17.94 -11.60 -24.83
CA PHE A 149 -19.31 -11.94 -25.22
C PHE A 149 -19.34 -12.30 -26.71
N CYS A 150 -19.66 -13.56 -26.99
CA CYS A 150 -19.68 -14.11 -28.34
C CYS A 150 -21.12 -14.35 -28.79
N ASN A 151 -21.42 -14.07 -30.05
CA ASN A 151 -22.76 -14.32 -30.62
C ASN A 151 -22.93 -15.79 -31.07
N SER A 152 -21.82 -16.53 -31.20
CA SER A 152 -21.82 -17.92 -31.65
C SER A 152 -20.76 -18.75 -30.96
N GLU A 153 -20.93 -20.07 -30.97
CA GLU A 153 -19.94 -20.98 -30.40
C GLU A 153 -18.63 -20.99 -31.21
N GLY A 154 -18.69 -20.85 -32.54
CA GLY A 154 -17.48 -20.78 -33.39
C GLY A 154 -16.58 -19.61 -33.02
N GLU A 155 -17.17 -18.41 -32.89
CA GLU A 155 -16.46 -17.21 -32.44
C GLU A 155 -15.82 -17.40 -31.05
N SER A 156 -16.51 -18.10 -30.15
CA SER A 156 -15.99 -18.38 -28.81
C SER A 156 -14.71 -19.24 -28.85
N TRP A 157 -14.64 -20.22 -29.75
CA TRP A 157 -13.47 -21.09 -29.90
C TRP A 157 -12.28 -20.37 -30.54
N ASP A 158 -12.54 -19.45 -31.46
CA ASP A 158 -11.48 -18.61 -32.05
C ASP A 158 -10.81 -17.74 -30.98
N ILE A 159 -11.60 -17.12 -30.10
CA ILE A 159 -11.08 -16.31 -28.99
C ILE A 159 -10.33 -17.17 -27.97
N ILE A 160 -10.86 -18.35 -27.62
CA ILE A 160 -10.18 -19.30 -26.73
C ILE A 160 -8.81 -19.68 -27.29
N LYS A 161 -8.76 -20.09 -28.57
CA LYS A 161 -7.51 -20.47 -29.24
C LYS A 161 -6.51 -19.31 -29.27
N TYR A 162 -6.98 -18.08 -29.43
CA TYR A 162 -6.13 -16.91 -29.43
C TYR A 162 -5.54 -16.60 -28.05
N CYS A 163 -6.28 -16.88 -26.98
CA CYS A 163 -5.84 -16.65 -25.59
C CYS A 163 -5.06 -17.84 -25.00
N ASP A 164 -4.85 -18.89 -25.78
CA ASP A 164 -4.11 -20.08 -25.35
C ASP A 164 -2.66 -19.71 -24.97
N GLY A 165 -2.19 -20.26 -23.84
CA GLY A 165 -0.89 -19.91 -23.25
C GLY A 165 -0.80 -18.53 -22.56
N LEU A 166 -1.85 -17.70 -22.59
CA LEU A 166 -1.90 -16.41 -21.87
C LEU A 166 -2.79 -16.46 -20.62
N THR A 167 -3.46 -17.58 -20.40
CA THR A 167 -4.44 -17.78 -19.34
C THR A 167 -4.11 -19.06 -18.59
N VAL A 168 -4.45 -19.11 -17.30
CA VAL A 168 -4.39 -20.33 -16.49
C VAL A 168 -5.51 -21.29 -16.89
N GLY A 169 -6.59 -20.74 -17.45
CA GLY A 169 -7.70 -21.49 -18.00
C GLY A 169 -8.86 -20.59 -18.35
N PHE A 170 -9.99 -21.20 -18.69
CA PHE A 170 -11.22 -20.48 -18.99
C PHE A 170 -12.47 -21.22 -18.51
N GLU A 171 -13.57 -20.47 -18.39
CA GLU A 171 -14.92 -21.00 -18.26
C GLU A 171 -15.81 -20.39 -19.35
N LYS A 172 -16.58 -21.23 -20.03
CA LYS A 172 -17.51 -20.86 -21.10
C LYS A 172 -18.93 -21.18 -20.66
N TRP A 173 -19.78 -20.16 -20.65
CA TRP A 173 -21.22 -20.34 -20.47
C TRP A 173 -21.94 -20.23 -21.81
N ILE A 174 -22.78 -21.20 -22.12
CA ILE A 174 -23.71 -21.16 -23.25
C ILE A 174 -25.03 -20.60 -22.73
N ILE A 175 -25.45 -19.46 -23.29
CA ILE A 175 -26.62 -18.71 -22.84
C ILE A 175 -27.72 -18.82 -23.89
N GLU A 176 -28.92 -19.22 -23.44
CA GLU A 176 -30.14 -19.18 -24.25
C GLU A 176 -31.25 -18.48 -23.48
N ASN A 177 -31.84 -17.44 -24.06
CA ASN A 177 -32.88 -16.61 -23.45
C ASN A 177 -32.50 -16.17 -22.02
N TRP A 178 -31.26 -15.70 -21.84
CA TRP A 178 -30.70 -15.26 -20.55
C TRP A 178 -30.54 -16.37 -19.49
N VAL A 179 -30.54 -17.64 -19.90
CA VAL A 179 -30.35 -18.79 -19.00
C VAL A 179 -29.05 -19.51 -19.35
N VAL A 180 -28.25 -19.87 -18.33
CA VAL A 180 -27.08 -20.74 -18.52
C VAL A 180 -27.54 -22.16 -18.84
N LYS A 181 -27.42 -22.58 -20.09
CA LYS A 181 -27.77 -23.95 -20.53
C LYS A 181 -26.66 -24.95 -20.28
N ASP A 182 -25.42 -24.51 -20.46
CA ASP A 182 -24.23 -25.33 -20.25
C ASP A 182 -23.07 -24.45 -19.78
N ALA A 183 -22.19 -25.03 -18.97
CA ALA A 183 -21.01 -24.38 -18.44
C ALA A 183 -19.81 -25.34 -18.52
N LYS A 184 -18.88 -25.06 -19.43
CA LYS A 184 -17.65 -25.84 -19.61
C LYS A 184 -16.47 -25.06 -19.06
N HIS A 185 -15.57 -25.70 -18.33
CA HIS A 185 -14.34 -25.07 -17.89
C HIS A 185 -13.14 -25.94 -18.25
N ASN A 186 -12.02 -25.29 -18.56
CA ASN A 186 -10.73 -25.93 -18.74
C ASN A 186 -9.76 -25.30 -17.74
N VAL A 187 -9.74 -25.85 -16.53
CA VAL A 187 -8.76 -25.53 -15.49
C VAL A 187 -8.27 -26.84 -14.91
N ILE A 188 -6.97 -27.07 -15.00
CA ILE A 188 -6.34 -28.24 -14.37
C ILE A 188 -6.08 -27.86 -12.92
N ILE A 189 -6.96 -28.29 -12.02
CA ILE A 189 -6.74 -28.16 -10.58
C ILE A 189 -5.63 -29.13 -10.18
N GLN A 190 -4.54 -28.59 -9.64
CA GLN A 190 -3.47 -29.43 -9.11
C GLN A 190 -3.94 -30.05 -7.80
N GLU A 191 -3.89 -31.39 -7.71
CA GLU A 191 -4.02 -32.07 -6.43
C GLU A 191 -2.76 -31.83 -5.61
N THR A 192 -2.96 -31.32 -4.40
CA THR A 192 -1.87 -30.99 -3.49
C THR A 192 -1.91 -31.95 -2.33
N GLY A 193 -0.77 -32.54 -1.97
CA GLY A 193 -0.66 -33.31 -0.75
C GLY A 193 -1.13 -32.48 0.45
N LEU A 194 -1.91 -33.09 1.34
CA LEU A 194 -2.32 -32.42 2.58
C LEU A 194 -1.08 -32.20 3.44
N THR A 195 -0.89 -30.97 3.92
CA THR A 195 0.13 -30.68 4.91
C THR A 195 -0.25 -31.35 6.22
N VAL A 196 0.64 -32.19 6.74
CA VAL A 196 0.48 -32.88 8.02
C VAL A 196 1.20 -32.09 9.11
N PHE A 197 0.51 -31.84 10.23
CA PHE A 197 1.06 -31.14 11.38
C PHE A 197 1.10 -32.10 12.57
N GLU A 198 2.25 -32.18 13.23
CA GLU A 198 2.44 -33.04 14.41
C GLU A 198 1.81 -32.40 15.65
N GLY A 199 1.23 -33.22 16.54
CA GLY A 199 0.80 -32.80 17.87
C GLY A 199 -0.54 -32.05 17.95
N LEU A 200 -1.27 -31.88 16.84
CA LEU A 200 -2.59 -31.22 16.86
C LEU A 200 -3.58 -31.88 17.83
N ASP A 201 -3.59 -33.21 17.88
CA ASP A 201 -4.48 -33.97 18.76
C ASP A 201 -4.16 -33.80 20.26
N GLU A 202 -2.92 -33.41 20.58
CA GLU A 202 -2.43 -33.19 21.94
C GLU A 202 -2.83 -31.80 22.51
N LEU A 203 -3.29 -30.88 21.64
CA LEU A 203 -3.79 -29.56 22.04
C LEU A 203 -5.10 -29.68 22.83
N GLU A 204 -5.35 -28.71 23.71
CA GLU A 204 -6.63 -28.55 24.40
C GLU A 204 -7.76 -28.31 23.38
N TYR A 205 -8.98 -28.77 23.71
CA TYR A 205 -10.10 -28.84 22.77
C TYR A 205 -10.35 -27.52 22.00
N ALA A 206 -10.33 -26.37 22.69
CA ALA A 206 -10.57 -25.07 22.07
C ALA A 206 -9.45 -24.69 21.07
N LEU A 207 -8.19 -24.83 21.48
CA LEU A 207 -7.03 -24.58 20.63
C LEU A 207 -6.95 -25.54 19.46
N ARG A 208 -7.23 -26.83 19.70
CA ARG A 208 -7.27 -27.86 18.67
C ARG A 208 -8.27 -27.53 17.58
N LYS A 209 -9.46 -27.01 17.93
CA LYS A 209 -10.46 -26.59 16.94
C LYS A 209 -9.95 -25.45 16.06
N ILE A 210 -9.37 -24.41 16.67
CA ILE A 210 -8.76 -23.29 15.94
C ILE A 210 -7.64 -23.79 15.02
N ALA A 211 -6.78 -24.67 15.55
CA ALA A 211 -5.66 -25.24 14.82
C ALA A 211 -6.14 -26.03 13.59
N TYR A 212 -7.18 -26.85 13.70
CA TYR A 212 -7.76 -27.54 12.53
C TYR A 212 -8.34 -26.57 11.49
N ASP A 213 -8.99 -25.49 11.91
CA ASP A 213 -9.50 -24.46 11.00
C ASP A 213 -8.35 -23.75 10.25
N VAL A 214 -7.21 -23.51 10.92
CA VAL A 214 -5.98 -23.00 10.30
C VAL A 214 -5.43 -24.00 9.29
N VAL A 215 -5.27 -25.28 9.65
CA VAL A 215 -4.76 -26.34 8.77
C VAL A 215 -5.62 -26.48 7.52
N HIS A 216 -6.94 -26.49 7.69
CA HIS A 216 -7.87 -26.51 6.56
C HIS A 216 -7.65 -25.30 5.62
N SER A 217 -7.45 -24.11 6.20
CA SER A 217 -7.20 -22.89 5.44
C SER A 217 -5.85 -22.90 4.72
N ILE A 218 -4.80 -23.43 5.35
CA ILE A 218 -3.47 -23.63 4.74
C ILE A 218 -3.57 -24.59 3.56
N ASN A 219 -4.20 -25.76 3.74
CA ASN A 219 -4.37 -26.74 2.67
C ASN A 219 -5.19 -26.18 1.50
N ASN A 220 -6.25 -25.44 1.78
CA ASN A 220 -7.03 -24.77 0.74
C ASN A 220 -6.19 -23.69 0.01
N ALA A 221 -5.39 -22.91 0.75
CA ALA A 221 -4.48 -21.92 0.18
C ALA A 221 -3.44 -22.57 -0.73
N TYR A 222 -2.78 -23.67 -0.31
CA TYR A 222 -1.84 -24.41 -1.14
C TYR A 222 -2.47 -24.86 -2.45
N ARG A 223 -3.64 -25.52 -2.38
CA ARG A 223 -4.35 -25.97 -3.57
C ARG A 223 -4.62 -24.86 -4.57
N LEU A 224 -5.12 -23.73 -4.07
CA LEU A 224 -5.47 -22.58 -4.91
C LEU A 224 -4.22 -21.89 -5.46
N VAL A 225 -3.20 -21.66 -4.63
CA VAL A 225 -1.96 -20.99 -5.02
C VAL A 225 -1.16 -21.84 -6.03
N GLN A 226 -1.04 -23.15 -5.82
CA GLN A 226 -0.36 -24.04 -6.78
C GLN A 226 -1.08 -24.06 -8.14
N THR A 227 -2.41 -24.02 -8.13
CA THR A 227 -3.21 -24.01 -9.37
C THR A 227 -3.13 -22.66 -10.09
N TYR A 228 -3.28 -21.55 -9.36
CA TYR A 228 -3.59 -20.24 -9.95
C TYR A 228 -2.46 -19.21 -9.83
N ALA A 229 -1.61 -19.28 -8.81
CA ALA A 229 -0.60 -18.26 -8.54
C ALA A 229 0.68 -18.83 -7.91
N PRO A 230 1.45 -19.73 -8.57
CA PRO A 230 2.58 -20.44 -7.96
C PRO A 230 3.67 -19.53 -7.36
N PHE A 231 3.84 -18.32 -7.89
CA PHE A 231 4.78 -17.33 -7.35
C PHE A 231 4.44 -16.87 -5.92
N TYR A 232 3.26 -17.19 -5.40
CA TYR A 232 2.83 -16.85 -4.04
C TYR A 232 3.09 -17.99 -3.02
N LEU A 233 3.63 -19.14 -3.46
CA LEU A 233 3.87 -20.31 -2.59
C LEU A 233 4.79 -19.99 -1.43
N ASP A 234 5.87 -19.25 -1.65
CA ASP A 234 6.82 -18.86 -0.59
C ASP A 234 6.11 -18.17 0.60
N SER A 235 5.06 -17.40 0.31
CA SER A 235 4.28 -16.71 1.36
C SER A 235 3.42 -17.69 2.16
N VAL A 236 2.80 -18.67 1.50
CA VAL A 236 2.03 -19.73 2.17
C VAL A 236 2.96 -20.64 2.98
N ASP A 237 4.12 -21.00 2.44
CA ASP A 237 5.16 -21.79 3.12
C ASP A 237 5.63 -21.10 4.40
N SER A 238 5.89 -19.79 4.33
CA SER A 238 6.30 -19.01 5.49
C SER A 238 5.22 -19.00 6.58
N ILE A 239 3.95 -18.86 6.23
CA ILE A 239 2.84 -18.92 7.20
C ILE A 239 2.69 -20.33 7.79
N CYS A 240 2.87 -21.36 6.96
CA CYS A 240 2.84 -22.75 7.43
C CYS A 240 3.91 -23.01 8.48
N LYS A 241 5.15 -22.54 8.26
CA LYS A 241 6.26 -22.66 9.22
C LYS A 241 5.95 -21.92 10.53
N VAL A 242 5.48 -20.68 10.45
CA VAL A 242 5.08 -19.90 11.64
C VAL A 242 3.99 -20.64 12.42
N PHE A 243 2.98 -21.19 11.74
CA PHE A 243 1.93 -21.94 12.42
C PHE A 243 2.47 -23.22 13.10
N GLN A 244 3.42 -23.93 12.47
CA GLN A 244 4.11 -25.07 13.10
C GLN A 244 4.86 -24.65 14.36
N GLU A 245 5.57 -23.52 14.34
CA GLU A 245 6.26 -22.99 15.53
C GLU A 245 5.29 -22.68 16.67
N ILE A 246 4.15 -22.04 16.35
CA ILE A 246 3.13 -21.70 17.34
C ILE A 246 2.56 -22.97 17.98
N VAL A 247 2.26 -24.01 17.18
CA VAL A 247 1.77 -25.31 17.70
C VAL A 247 2.83 -25.96 18.61
N SER A 248 4.08 -26.05 18.16
CA SER A 248 5.19 -26.63 18.93
C SER A 248 5.43 -25.89 20.25
N ALA A 249 5.44 -24.56 20.22
CA ALA A 249 5.61 -23.72 21.40
C ALA A 249 4.43 -23.86 22.37
N THR A 250 3.20 -23.93 21.86
CA THR A 250 1.98 -24.14 22.65
C THR A 250 2.05 -25.48 23.39
N LEU A 251 2.38 -26.57 22.68
CA LEU A 251 2.51 -27.91 23.28
C LEU A 251 3.60 -27.96 24.35
N TYR A 252 4.73 -27.29 24.12
CA TYR A 252 5.80 -27.16 25.11
C TYR A 252 5.33 -26.40 26.35
N LEU A 253 4.69 -25.24 26.20
CA LEU A 253 4.22 -24.42 27.32
C LEU A 253 3.12 -25.13 28.13
N MET A 254 2.24 -25.88 27.47
CA MET A 254 1.22 -26.73 28.11
C MET A 254 1.81 -27.95 28.83
N GLY A 255 3.09 -28.26 28.63
CA GLY A 255 3.74 -29.45 29.20
C GLY A 255 3.35 -30.75 28.51
N LYS A 256 2.86 -30.69 27.26
CA LYS A 256 2.59 -31.87 26.42
C LYS A 256 3.84 -32.39 25.75
N TRP A 257 4.75 -31.49 25.38
CA TRP A 257 6.06 -31.84 24.82
C TRP A 257 7.19 -31.56 25.81
N GLU A 258 8.11 -32.53 25.89
CA GLU A 258 9.40 -32.36 26.54
C GLU A 258 10.32 -31.43 25.75
N TYR A 259 11.31 -30.85 26.45
CA TYR A 259 12.22 -29.88 25.86
C TYR A 259 12.93 -30.41 24.60
N ASP A 260 13.47 -31.63 24.65
CA ASP A 260 14.20 -32.22 23.52
C ASP A 260 13.35 -32.37 22.26
N LYS A 261 12.05 -32.69 22.42
CA LYS A 261 11.11 -32.80 21.29
C LYS A 261 10.82 -31.41 20.72
N PHE A 262 10.53 -30.44 21.59
CA PHE A 262 10.29 -29.05 21.21
C PHE A 262 11.49 -28.44 20.47
N GLU A 263 12.70 -28.56 21.02
CA GLU A 263 13.94 -28.04 20.43
C GLU A 263 14.20 -28.66 19.05
N LYS A 264 14.08 -29.99 18.91
CA LYS A 264 14.24 -30.66 17.61
C LYS A 264 13.22 -30.18 16.58
N SER A 265 11.95 -30.02 16.99
CA SER A 265 10.91 -29.49 16.12
C SER A 265 11.22 -28.07 15.67
N MET A 266 11.56 -27.18 16.59
CA MET A 266 11.90 -25.78 16.28
C MET A 266 13.11 -25.66 15.35
N ILE A 267 14.16 -26.45 15.56
CA ILE A 267 15.34 -26.51 14.67
C ILE A 267 14.96 -27.01 13.27
N ALA A 268 14.11 -28.03 13.18
CA ALA A 268 13.69 -28.57 11.88
C ALA A 268 12.86 -27.56 11.08
N ILE A 269 11.88 -26.92 11.73
CA ILE A 269 11.03 -25.87 11.13
C ILE A 269 11.89 -24.70 10.63
N ASN A 270 12.90 -24.32 11.43
CA ASN A 270 13.79 -23.20 11.17
C ASN A 270 15.13 -23.60 10.55
N SER A 271 15.19 -24.70 9.81
CA SER A 271 16.42 -25.20 9.17
C SER A 271 17.09 -24.22 8.20
N GLY A 272 16.39 -23.15 7.77
CA GLY A 272 16.94 -22.05 6.98
C GLY A 272 17.48 -20.86 7.77
N PHE A 273 17.38 -20.86 9.10
CA PHE A 273 17.89 -19.81 9.99
C PHE A 273 19.24 -20.19 10.60
N SER A 274 19.98 -19.21 11.11
CA SER A 274 21.17 -19.51 11.92
C SER A 274 20.76 -20.22 13.20
N HIS A 275 21.52 -21.24 13.58
CA HIS A 275 21.25 -22.04 14.78
C HIS A 275 21.12 -21.16 16.03
N GLU A 276 21.97 -20.14 16.19
CA GLU A 276 21.95 -19.18 17.30
C GLU A 276 20.59 -18.47 17.44
N LYS A 277 20.02 -17.96 16.34
CA LYS A 277 18.70 -17.29 16.36
C LYS A 277 17.59 -18.23 16.82
N VAL A 278 17.62 -19.49 16.38
CA VAL A 278 16.61 -20.49 16.78
C VAL A 278 16.74 -20.81 18.27
N ILE A 279 17.96 -20.89 18.78
CA ILE A 279 18.22 -21.12 20.21
C ILE A 279 17.75 -19.95 21.06
N ASP A 280 17.91 -18.71 20.59
CA ASP A 280 17.40 -17.52 21.31
C ASP A 280 15.87 -17.58 21.45
N VAL A 281 15.14 -17.88 20.37
CA VAL A 281 13.68 -18.04 20.39
C VAL A 281 13.25 -19.18 21.34
N ILE A 282 13.95 -20.31 21.32
CA ILE A 282 13.71 -21.42 22.26
C ILE A 282 13.96 -20.96 23.71
N GLY A 283 14.98 -20.14 23.93
CA GLY A 283 15.32 -19.53 25.21
C GLY A 283 14.17 -18.69 25.78
N ASP A 284 13.51 -17.89 24.95
CA ASP A 284 12.38 -17.04 25.36
C ASP A 284 11.19 -17.87 25.86
N TYR A 285 10.84 -18.95 25.15
CA TYR A 285 9.80 -19.87 25.61
C TYR A 285 10.18 -20.61 26.89
N LYS A 286 11.46 -20.95 27.06
CA LYS A 286 11.98 -21.55 28.29
C LYS A 286 11.88 -20.59 29.48
N ILE A 287 12.13 -19.30 29.27
CA ILE A 287 11.96 -18.27 30.30
C ILE A 287 10.47 -18.14 30.64
N SER A 288 9.61 -18.02 29.62
CA SER A 288 8.16 -17.89 29.78
C SER A 288 7.56 -19.07 30.55
N LYS A 289 8.01 -20.30 30.27
CA LYS A 289 7.54 -21.52 30.96
C LYS A 289 7.83 -21.54 32.47
N LYS A 290 8.87 -20.84 32.94
CA LYS A 290 9.27 -20.84 34.37
C LYS A 290 8.30 -20.05 35.26
N SER A 291 7.60 -19.08 34.69
CA SER A 291 6.67 -18.19 35.40
C SER A 291 5.24 -18.51 34.98
N ILE A 292 4.34 -18.73 35.94
CA ILE A 292 2.93 -19.03 35.63
C ILE A 292 2.30 -17.86 34.85
N GLN A 293 2.59 -16.63 35.27
CA GLN A 293 2.03 -15.44 34.63
C GLN A 293 2.53 -15.29 33.20
N ASP A 294 3.85 -15.40 32.97
CA ASP A 294 4.42 -15.23 31.63
C ASP A 294 3.98 -16.36 30.72
N LYS A 295 3.96 -17.62 31.21
CA LYS A 295 3.40 -18.75 30.49
C LYS A 295 1.97 -18.49 30.01
N LEU A 296 1.09 -17.99 30.87
CA LEU A 296 -0.30 -17.71 30.51
C LEU A 296 -0.41 -16.59 29.47
N ILE A 297 0.36 -15.51 29.65
CA ILE A 297 0.42 -14.40 28.68
C ILE A 297 0.89 -14.90 27.32
N THR A 298 1.97 -15.70 27.28
CA THR A 298 2.49 -16.25 26.02
C THR A 298 1.50 -17.22 25.37
N LEU A 299 0.81 -18.06 26.15
CA LEU A 299 -0.23 -18.95 25.60
C LEU A 299 -1.38 -18.16 24.96
N ASP A 300 -1.86 -17.11 25.62
CA ASP A 300 -2.91 -16.24 25.09
C ASP A 300 -2.45 -15.52 23.80
N GLN A 301 -1.19 -15.08 23.76
CA GLN A 301 -0.59 -14.48 22.55
C GLN A 301 -0.51 -15.49 21.40
N LEU A 302 -0.03 -16.72 21.65
CA LEU A 302 0.04 -17.77 20.64
C LEU A 302 -1.35 -18.14 20.11
N GLN A 303 -2.36 -18.19 20.99
CA GLN A 303 -3.75 -18.40 20.57
C GLN A 303 -4.25 -17.27 19.68
N ASP A 304 -4.01 -16.00 20.05
CA ASP A 304 -4.38 -14.85 19.23
C ASP A 304 -3.67 -14.89 17.86
N GLU A 305 -2.38 -15.27 17.81
CA GLU A 305 -1.65 -15.46 16.56
C GLU A 305 -2.27 -16.55 15.68
N MET A 306 -2.71 -17.69 16.23
CA MET A 306 -3.44 -18.72 15.45
C MET A 306 -4.73 -18.15 14.84
N VAL A 307 -5.50 -17.37 15.61
CA VAL A 307 -6.75 -16.74 15.14
C VAL A 307 -6.46 -15.72 14.04
N GLN A 308 -5.41 -14.93 14.19
CA GLN A 308 -4.97 -13.98 13.16
C GLN A 308 -4.57 -14.69 11.87
N ILE A 309 -3.76 -15.75 11.95
CA ILE A 309 -3.37 -16.56 10.78
C ILE A 309 -4.61 -17.12 10.08
N TYR A 310 -5.57 -17.69 10.82
CA TYR A 310 -6.83 -18.17 10.25
C TYR A 310 -7.59 -17.06 9.51
N ALA A 311 -7.80 -15.92 10.16
CA ALA A 311 -8.54 -14.79 9.59
C ALA A 311 -7.87 -14.24 8.32
N VAL A 312 -6.55 -14.15 8.33
CA VAL A 312 -5.73 -13.65 7.23
C VAL A 312 -5.74 -14.63 6.05
N LEU A 313 -5.53 -15.93 6.28
CA LEU A 313 -5.61 -16.95 5.22
C LEU A 313 -7.01 -17.03 4.58
N LYS A 314 -8.06 -16.92 5.40
CA LYS A 314 -9.43 -16.88 4.92
C LYS A 314 -9.70 -15.63 4.09
N SER A 315 -9.21 -14.47 4.52
CA SER A 315 -9.32 -13.21 3.78
C SER A 315 -8.60 -13.31 2.44
N MET A 316 -7.33 -13.75 2.46
CA MET A 316 -6.53 -13.95 1.25
C MET A 316 -7.20 -14.92 0.28
N THR A 317 -7.58 -16.11 0.72
CA THR A 317 -8.21 -17.10 -0.17
C THR A 317 -9.53 -16.59 -0.76
N SER A 318 -10.32 -15.87 0.04
CA SER A 318 -11.58 -15.29 -0.43
C SER A 318 -11.42 -14.08 -1.37
N GLN A 319 -10.29 -13.39 -1.34
CA GLN A 319 -10.08 -12.19 -2.17
C GLN A 319 -9.27 -12.52 -3.42
N ALA A 320 -8.27 -13.38 -3.29
CA ALA A 320 -7.38 -13.80 -4.37
C ALA A 320 -8.02 -14.86 -5.29
N PHE A 321 -8.93 -15.70 -4.78
CA PHE A 321 -9.43 -16.86 -5.52
C PHE A 321 -10.95 -16.98 -5.56
N CYS A 322 -11.70 -15.95 -5.13
CA CYS A 322 -13.12 -15.91 -5.44
C CYS A 322 -13.34 -15.51 -6.90
N GLY A 323 -14.36 -16.10 -7.52
CA GLY A 323 -14.59 -16.02 -8.96
C GLY A 323 -13.72 -16.95 -9.82
N THR A 324 -13.01 -17.92 -9.24
CA THR A 324 -12.36 -19.00 -10.01
C THR A 324 -13.39 -20.02 -10.53
N ALA A 325 -13.01 -20.79 -11.55
CA ALA A 325 -13.86 -21.88 -12.06
C ALA A 325 -14.07 -23.00 -11.02
N PRO A 326 -15.26 -23.62 -10.98
CA PRO A 326 -16.48 -23.19 -11.65
C PRO A 326 -17.12 -21.98 -10.92
N ILE A 327 -17.29 -20.85 -11.63
CA ILE A 327 -17.75 -19.55 -11.09
C ILE A 327 -19.10 -19.70 -10.38
N ARG A 328 -20.00 -20.50 -10.94
CA ARG A 328 -21.35 -20.76 -10.41
C ARG A 328 -21.31 -21.29 -8.97
N ASN A 329 -20.33 -22.12 -8.66
CA ASN A 329 -20.22 -22.82 -7.37
C ASN A 329 -19.53 -21.99 -6.30
N ASN A 330 -19.05 -20.77 -6.61
CA ASN A 330 -18.31 -19.97 -5.66
C ASN A 330 -19.19 -19.55 -4.46
N SER A 331 -18.72 -19.75 -3.24
CA SER A 331 -19.49 -19.44 -2.03
C SER A 331 -19.33 -17.99 -1.56
N TYR A 332 -18.53 -17.17 -2.23
CA TYR A 332 -18.32 -15.76 -1.88
C TYR A 332 -19.60 -14.94 -2.01
N ARG A 333 -19.85 -14.10 -1.00
CA ARG A 333 -21.10 -13.33 -0.87
C ARG A 333 -20.88 -11.87 -0.50
N SER A 334 -19.64 -11.37 -0.56
CA SER A 334 -19.35 -10.04 -0.05
C SER A 334 -19.48 -8.98 -1.15
N GLY A 335 -20.46 -8.10 -0.98
CA GLY A 335 -20.54 -6.83 -1.69
C GLY A 335 -20.78 -6.95 -3.20
N GLU A 336 -20.27 -5.96 -3.92
CA GLU A 336 -20.51 -5.78 -5.36
C GLU A 336 -19.62 -6.64 -6.26
N TYR A 337 -18.74 -7.45 -5.70
CA TYR A 337 -17.82 -8.35 -6.42
C TYR A 337 -18.13 -9.83 -6.13
N SER A 338 -19.36 -10.12 -5.72
CA SER A 338 -19.78 -11.44 -5.25
C SER A 338 -19.69 -12.54 -6.31
N LEU A 339 -19.76 -12.19 -7.60
CA LEU A 339 -19.70 -13.17 -8.70
C LEU A 339 -18.27 -13.51 -9.12
N LEU A 340 -17.45 -12.49 -9.41
CA LEU A 340 -16.12 -12.64 -10.02
C LEU A 340 -14.96 -12.37 -9.06
N GLY A 341 -15.23 -11.93 -7.83
CA GLY A 341 -14.20 -11.61 -6.84
C GLY A 341 -13.40 -10.35 -7.17
N ILE A 342 -12.25 -10.20 -6.50
CA ILE A 342 -11.36 -9.03 -6.59
C ILE A 342 -9.89 -9.43 -6.84
N SER A 343 -9.67 -10.60 -7.44
CA SER A 343 -8.33 -11.17 -7.58
C SER A 343 -7.37 -10.29 -8.37
N GLY A 344 -7.79 -9.63 -9.44
CA GLY A 344 -6.96 -8.71 -10.20
C GLY A 344 -6.45 -7.55 -9.33
N ALA A 345 -7.33 -6.98 -8.49
CA ALA A 345 -6.93 -5.97 -7.52
C ALA A 345 -5.99 -6.54 -6.43
N TYR A 346 -6.25 -7.77 -5.96
CA TYR A 346 -5.41 -8.45 -4.99
C TYR A 346 -3.99 -8.67 -5.51
N PHE A 347 -3.84 -9.18 -6.74
CA PHE A 347 -2.53 -9.42 -7.33
C PHE A 347 -1.81 -8.12 -7.72
N GLY A 348 -2.55 -7.04 -7.97
CA GLY A 348 -1.98 -5.68 -8.00
C GLY A 348 -1.29 -5.29 -6.67
N LEU A 349 -1.88 -5.61 -5.51
CA LEU A 349 -1.19 -5.42 -4.22
C LEU A 349 0.05 -6.30 -4.09
N VAL A 350 -0.06 -7.56 -4.51
CA VAL A 350 1.05 -8.52 -4.43
C VAL A 350 2.24 -8.06 -5.27
N SER A 351 2.02 -7.43 -6.43
CA SER A 351 3.10 -6.93 -7.27
C SER A 351 3.88 -5.81 -6.58
N ILE A 352 3.19 -4.87 -5.94
CA ILE A 352 3.81 -3.79 -5.14
C ILE A 352 4.62 -4.40 -3.99
N TYR A 353 4.01 -5.28 -3.20
CA TYR A 353 4.67 -5.93 -2.06
C TYR A 353 5.92 -6.70 -2.51
N ARG A 354 5.82 -7.47 -3.60
CA ARG A 354 6.93 -8.25 -4.14
C ARG A 354 8.07 -7.36 -4.63
N GLN A 355 7.77 -6.19 -5.21
CA GLN A 355 8.80 -5.23 -5.62
C GLN A 355 9.60 -4.72 -4.40
N VAL A 356 8.91 -4.28 -3.34
CA VAL A 356 9.58 -3.81 -2.11
C VAL A 356 10.38 -4.94 -1.47
N LYS A 357 9.77 -6.12 -1.33
CA LYS A 357 10.41 -7.32 -0.79
C LYS A 357 11.69 -7.67 -1.56
N ASN A 358 11.61 -7.76 -2.89
CA ASN A 358 12.75 -8.08 -3.75
C ASN A 358 13.89 -7.08 -3.63
N ALA A 359 13.59 -5.79 -3.47
CA ALA A 359 14.61 -4.77 -3.25
C ALA A 359 15.38 -4.98 -1.92
N LEU A 360 14.72 -5.57 -0.92
CA LEU A 360 15.27 -5.85 0.41
C LEU A 360 15.81 -7.28 0.56
N CYS A 361 15.53 -8.18 -0.40
CA CYS A 361 15.74 -9.61 -0.24
C CYS A 361 17.17 -10.03 0.13
N ASP A 362 18.17 -9.26 -0.31
CA ASP A 362 19.60 -9.55 -0.10
C ASP A 362 20.17 -8.83 1.14
N ILE A 363 19.32 -8.23 1.98
CA ILE A 363 19.74 -7.40 3.10
C ILE A 363 19.19 -8.00 4.39
N ASP A 364 20.10 -8.54 5.20
CA ASP A 364 19.80 -8.81 6.60
C ASP A 364 19.77 -7.49 7.37
N LEU A 365 18.59 -6.90 7.55
CA LEU A 365 18.51 -5.71 8.36
C LEU A 365 18.97 -6.02 9.79
N GLU A 366 18.39 -7.04 10.41
CA GLU A 366 18.70 -7.43 11.79
C GLU A 366 20.19 -7.72 11.99
N HIS A 367 20.81 -8.57 11.16
CA HIS A 367 22.24 -8.83 11.27
C HIS A 367 23.09 -7.61 10.94
N THR A 368 22.67 -6.73 10.01
CA THR A 368 23.39 -5.48 9.80
C THR A 368 23.39 -4.64 11.08
N PHE A 369 22.25 -4.49 11.77
CA PHE A 369 22.20 -3.72 13.01
C PHE A 369 22.91 -4.44 14.16
N LEU A 370 22.78 -5.76 14.30
CA LEU A 370 23.35 -6.50 15.42
C LEU A 370 24.84 -6.81 15.27
N LYS A 371 25.38 -6.90 14.06
CA LYS A 371 26.80 -7.20 13.80
C LYS A 371 27.52 -6.00 13.21
N THR A 372 27.09 -5.54 12.05
CA THR A 372 27.80 -4.50 11.31
C THR A 372 27.82 -3.17 12.07
N TYR A 373 26.70 -2.74 12.65
CA TYR A 373 26.65 -1.51 13.45
C TYR A 373 27.40 -1.61 14.78
N LYS A 374 27.74 -2.83 15.26
CA LYS A 374 28.63 -3.01 16.42
C LYS A 374 30.09 -2.79 16.06
N GLU A 375 30.46 -3.01 14.80
CA GLU A 375 31.83 -2.86 14.28
C GLU A 375 32.10 -1.44 13.76
N TRP A 376 31.06 -0.70 13.37
CA TRP A 376 31.21 0.62 12.79
C TRP A 376 31.41 1.71 13.84
N PRO A 377 32.29 2.71 13.56
CA PRO A 377 32.57 3.79 14.50
C PRO A 377 31.32 4.64 14.74
N ALA A 378 31.11 5.05 15.98
CA ALA A 378 30.06 5.99 16.32
C ALA A 378 30.50 7.44 16.07
N PRO A 379 29.60 8.31 15.56
CA PRO A 379 29.81 9.75 15.67
C PRO A 379 29.65 10.21 17.12
N ASP A 380 30.09 11.45 17.38
CA ASP A 380 29.85 12.10 18.66
C ASP A 380 28.35 12.30 18.90
N ILE A 381 27.90 12.29 20.15
CA ILE A 381 26.55 12.73 20.50
C ILE A 381 26.52 14.26 20.51
N LEU A 382 25.46 14.86 19.98
CA LEU A 382 25.22 16.30 20.10
C LEU A 382 25.20 16.67 21.58
N ARG A 383 26.04 17.61 22.02
CA ARG A 383 26.11 18.00 23.45
C ARG A 383 25.38 19.28 23.76
N VAL A 384 25.42 20.22 22.84
CA VAL A 384 24.77 21.53 22.98
C VAL A 384 24.02 21.87 21.70
N PRO A 385 22.81 22.45 21.81
CA PRO A 385 22.00 22.88 20.67
C PRO A 385 22.79 23.69 19.63
N ASN A 386 23.57 24.66 20.08
CA ASN A 386 24.30 25.58 19.20
C ASN A 386 25.38 24.92 18.33
N GLU A 387 25.78 23.67 18.63
CA GLU A 387 26.73 22.90 17.83
C GLU A 387 26.07 22.01 16.78
N TYR A 388 24.74 21.98 16.72
CA TYR A 388 23.99 21.05 15.89
C TYR A 388 24.43 21.07 14.42
N ASP A 389 24.58 22.26 13.80
CA ASP A 389 24.93 22.34 12.38
C ASP A 389 26.35 21.78 12.11
N LYS A 390 27.31 22.05 13.01
CA LYS A 390 28.66 21.47 12.95
C LYS A 390 28.64 19.96 13.16
N TRP A 391 27.84 19.50 14.12
CA TRP A 391 27.65 18.07 14.39
C TRP A 391 27.08 17.35 13.17
N ARG A 392 26.09 17.92 12.50
CA ARG A 392 25.49 17.39 11.28
C ARG A 392 26.50 17.32 10.13
N GLN A 393 27.32 18.35 9.93
CA GLN A 393 28.38 18.34 8.91
C GLN A 393 29.34 17.17 9.11
N ARG A 394 29.72 16.85 10.35
CA ARG A 394 30.52 15.66 10.65
C ARG A 394 29.83 14.36 10.28
N LEU A 395 28.50 14.28 10.33
CA LEU A 395 27.78 13.09 9.84
C LEU A 395 27.92 12.93 8.32
N ASP A 396 28.00 14.04 7.58
CA ASP A 396 28.21 14.04 6.12
C ASP A 396 29.64 13.64 5.72
N GLU A 397 30.61 13.93 6.58
CA GLU A 397 32.01 13.54 6.39
C GLU A 397 32.25 12.04 6.62
N LEU A 398 31.35 11.36 7.33
CA LEU A 398 31.47 9.93 7.62
C LEU A 398 30.93 9.11 6.44
N SER A 399 31.82 8.37 5.80
CA SER A 399 31.43 7.37 4.79
C SER A 399 30.93 6.10 5.48
N TRP A 400 29.62 5.89 5.45
CA TRP A 400 29.02 4.64 5.86
C TRP A 400 29.05 3.67 4.67
N PRO A 401 29.61 2.45 4.82
CA PRO A 401 29.44 1.43 3.80
C PRO A 401 27.95 1.26 3.52
N ASP A 402 27.57 1.07 2.26
CA ASP A 402 26.19 0.66 1.98
C ASP A 402 25.95 -0.77 2.51
N TYR A 403 24.70 -1.18 2.66
CA TYR A 403 24.36 -2.55 3.05
C TYR A 403 25.08 -3.54 2.13
N LYS A 404 25.88 -4.43 2.70
CA LYS A 404 26.48 -5.50 1.92
C LYS A 404 25.41 -6.54 1.63
N LYS A 405 25.38 -7.05 0.40
CA LYS A 405 24.61 -8.27 0.11
C LYS A 405 25.05 -9.35 1.10
N SER A 406 24.11 -9.89 1.86
CA SER A 406 24.38 -11.12 2.59
C SER A 406 24.69 -12.19 1.54
N GLY A 407 25.83 -12.89 1.67
CA GLY A 407 26.11 -14.06 0.83
C GLY A 407 25.10 -15.19 1.05
N GLU A 408 24.32 -15.10 2.14
CA GLU A 408 23.28 -16.02 2.54
C GLU A 408 21.90 -15.42 2.25
N LYS A 409 21.02 -16.22 1.65
CA LYS A 409 19.59 -15.88 1.55
C LYS A 409 18.99 -16.02 2.93
N LEU A 410 18.56 -14.91 3.50
CA LEU A 410 17.98 -14.95 4.83
C LEU A 410 16.49 -15.20 4.77
N PRO A 411 15.94 -15.84 5.81
CA PRO A 411 14.50 -16.02 5.90
C PRO A 411 13.84 -14.66 6.02
N GLN A 412 12.99 -14.36 5.07
CA GLN A 412 12.25 -13.11 5.06
C GLN A 412 10.91 -13.33 5.74
N THR A 413 10.49 -12.35 6.53
CA THR A 413 9.11 -12.26 6.97
C THR A 413 8.21 -12.09 5.75
N HIS A 414 7.29 -13.03 5.57
CA HIS A 414 6.26 -12.94 4.55
C HIS A 414 4.98 -12.43 5.19
N HIS A 415 4.45 -11.35 4.65
CA HIS A 415 3.14 -10.85 4.98
C HIS A 415 2.14 -11.39 3.97
N VAL A 416 1.03 -11.91 4.47
CA VAL A 416 -0.14 -12.18 3.63
C VAL A 416 -0.90 -10.87 3.46
N LEU A 417 -1.29 -10.58 2.23
CA LEU A 417 -1.97 -9.34 1.89
C LEU A 417 -3.48 -9.54 1.94
N TYR A 418 -4.25 -8.47 2.17
CA TYR A 418 -5.69 -8.45 1.96
C TYR A 418 -6.25 -7.01 1.97
N PHE A 419 -7.42 -6.82 1.39
CA PHE A 419 -8.21 -5.60 1.53
C PHE A 419 -9.09 -5.67 2.78
N SER A 420 -9.07 -4.61 3.58
CA SER A 420 -9.80 -4.50 4.85
C SER A 420 -10.81 -3.36 4.81
N ASN A 421 -12.07 -3.69 5.10
CA ASN A 421 -13.12 -2.70 5.35
C ASN A 421 -13.00 -2.04 6.73
N ARG A 422 -12.36 -2.73 7.69
CA ARG A 422 -12.30 -2.29 9.09
C ARG A 422 -11.02 -1.56 9.43
N LEU A 423 -9.89 -2.08 8.95
CA LEU A 423 -8.56 -1.61 9.37
C LEU A 423 -7.97 -0.58 8.42
N GLY A 424 -8.41 -0.54 7.16
CA GLY A 424 -7.79 0.32 6.15
C GLY A 424 -6.40 -0.20 5.77
N PHE A 425 -5.45 0.72 5.69
CA PHE A 425 -4.03 0.38 5.62
C PHE A 425 -3.53 0.06 7.01
N ARG A 426 -2.96 -1.14 7.19
CA ARG A 426 -2.41 -1.57 8.47
C ARG A 426 -1.48 -2.76 8.31
N GLU A 427 -0.31 -2.65 8.89
CA GLU A 427 0.62 -3.77 9.12
C GLU A 427 0.30 -4.51 10.45
N THR A 428 0.49 -5.83 10.42
CA THR A 428 0.59 -6.72 11.59
C THR A 428 1.74 -7.71 11.38
N LYS A 429 2.08 -8.49 12.42
CA LYS A 429 3.15 -9.51 12.39
C LYS A 429 3.10 -10.46 11.17
N HIS A 430 1.90 -10.81 10.68
CA HIS A 430 1.72 -11.79 9.61
C HIS A 430 1.03 -11.22 8.37
N SER A 431 0.66 -9.95 8.37
CA SER A 431 -0.15 -9.40 7.29
C SER A 431 0.04 -7.92 7.06
N ILE A 432 -0.17 -7.49 5.82
CA ILE A 432 -0.33 -6.08 5.48
C ILE A 432 -1.68 -5.94 4.80
N SER A 433 -2.52 -5.07 5.34
CA SER A 433 -3.81 -4.77 4.77
C SER A 433 -3.80 -3.46 3.99
N ALA A 434 -4.62 -3.40 2.95
CA ALA A 434 -4.96 -2.18 2.22
C ALA A 434 -6.43 -1.81 2.47
N SER A 435 -6.77 -0.53 2.30
CA SER A 435 -8.16 -0.09 2.38
C SER A 435 -9.02 -0.72 1.27
N TYR A 436 -10.18 -1.26 1.61
CA TYR A 436 -11.11 -1.83 0.62
C TYR A 436 -11.55 -0.81 -0.44
N GLN A 437 -11.64 0.46 -0.06
CA GLN A 437 -11.95 1.58 -0.94
C GLN A 437 -10.91 1.74 -2.06
N SER A 438 -9.66 1.30 -1.87
CA SER A 438 -8.64 1.30 -2.92
C SER A 438 -9.00 0.45 -4.13
N ILE A 439 -9.92 -0.52 -4.02
CA ILE A 439 -10.36 -1.30 -5.20
C ILE A 439 -10.99 -0.37 -6.27
N ALA A 440 -11.76 0.62 -5.84
CA ALA A 440 -12.41 1.60 -6.71
C ALA A 440 -11.66 2.94 -6.79
N HIS A 441 -10.71 3.19 -5.88
CA HIS A 441 -10.06 4.51 -5.75
C HIS A 441 -8.54 4.43 -5.63
N ALA A 442 -7.91 3.34 -6.09
CA ALA A 442 -6.46 3.15 -6.03
C ALA A 442 -5.65 4.25 -6.74
N CYS A 443 -6.22 4.90 -7.76
CA CYS A 443 -5.57 6.03 -8.43
C CYS A 443 -5.81 7.39 -7.74
N ALA A 444 -6.75 7.45 -6.79
CA ALA A 444 -7.05 8.68 -6.06
C ALA A 444 -6.13 8.85 -4.85
N GLN A 445 -5.70 10.08 -4.57
CA GLN A 445 -4.77 10.39 -3.48
C GLN A 445 -5.18 9.81 -2.11
N PRO A 446 -6.44 9.87 -1.64
CA PRO A 446 -6.79 9.40 -0.30
C PRO A 446 -6.66 7.88 -0.10
N TRP A 447 -6.86 7.11 -1.16
CA TRP A 447 -6.86 5.64 -1.14
C TRP A 447 -5.80 5.03 -2.05
N SER A 448 -4.75 5.80 -2.33
CA SER A 448 -3.68 5.35 -3.21
C SER A 448 -3.01 4.09 -2.68
N LEU A 449 -2.67 3.18 -3.58
CA LEU A 449 -1.90 1.99 -3.23
C LEU A 449 -0.47 2.29 -2.80
N ASN A 450 0.02 3.50 -3.06
CA ASN A 450 1.32 3.91 -2.55
C ASN A 450 1.35 3.88 -1.02
N THR A 451 0.22 4.07 -0.33
CA THR A 451 0.15 3.92 1.14
C THR A 451 0.51 2.51 1.61
N LEU A 452 0.44 1.48 0.76
CA LEU A 452 0.91 0.13 1.10
C LEU A 452 2.42 0.11 1.44
N THR A 453 3.22 0.98 0.81
CA THR A 453 4.67 1.03 1.05
C THR A 453 4.98 1.60 2.44
N HIS A 454 4.13 2.48 2.97
CA HIS A 454 4.20 2.98 4.35
C HIS A 454 4.00 1.83 5.36
N GLU A 455 3.00 0.97 5.13
CA GLU A 455 2.79 -0.22 5.97
C GLU A 455 3.97 -1.19 5.89
N TYR A 456 4.57 -1.34 4.72
CA TYR A 456 5.81 -2.13 4.59
C TYR A 456 6.97 -1.48 5.37
N ALA A 457 7.08 -0.14 5.35
CA ALA A 457 8.10 0.57 6.12
C ALA A 457 7.96 0.36 7.64
N HIS A 458 6.74 0.14 8.17
CA HIS A 458 6.57 -0.31 9.56
C HIS A 458 7.21 -1.68 9.80
N ALA A 459 7.08 -2.65 8.89
CA ALA A 459 7.71 -3.97 9.03
C ALA A 459 9.25 -3.86 9.03
N ILE A 460 9.81 -3.02 8.15
CA ILE A 460 11.25 -2.70 8.15
C ILE A 460 11.63 -2.09 9.49
N ASN A 461 10.93 -1.04 9.92
CA ASN A 461 11.28 -0.31 11.11
C ASN A 461 11.16 -1.15 12.38
N ARG A 462 10.19 -2.07 12.45
CA ARG A 462 10.08 -3.02 13.55
C ARG A 462 11.33 -3.88 13.70
N ALA A 463 11.87 -4.42 12.61
CA ALA A 463 13.09 -5.22 12.64
C ALA A 463 14.31 -4.40 13.11
N ILE A 464 14.35 -3.11 12.75
CA ILE A 464 15.38 -2.17 13.21
C ILE A 464 15.22 -1.91 14.70
N LEU A 465 14.03 -1.50 15.12
CA LEU A 465 13.76 -1.14 16.50
C LEU A 465 13.91 -2.33 17.44
N SER A 466 13.51 -3.54 17.05
CA SER A 466 13.73 -4.77 17.84
C SER A 466 15.21 -5.09 18.03
N SER A 467 16.07 -4.67 17.09
CA SER A 467 17.53 -4.78 17.21
C SER A 467 18.13 -3.73 18.15
N LEU A 468 17.42 -2.60 18.36
CA LEU A 468 17.85 -1.50 19.24
C LEU A 468 17.32 -1.67 20.67
N PHE A 469 16.05 -1.98 20.86
CA PHE A 469 15.44 -2.28 22.15
C PHE A 469 14.44 -3.41 21.95
N ALA A 470 14.20 -4.24 22.98
CA ALA A 470 13.04 -5.14 22.94
C ALA A 470 11.74 -4.37 22.65
N GLN A 471 10.69 -5.07 22.20
CA GLN A 471 9.42 -4.44 21.82
C GLN A 471 8.87 -3.55 22.93
N GLU A 472 7.99 -2.58 22.60
CA GLU A 472 7.48 -1.55 23.52
C GLU A 472 7.08 -2.09 24.91
N LYS A 473 6.42 -3.25 24.96
CA LYS A 473 5.96 -3.87 26.21
C LYS A 473 7.07 -4.53 27.03
N ASP A 474 8.18 -4.88 26.39
CA ASP A 474 9.23 -5.73 26.92
C ASP A 474 10.50 -4.97 27.29
N ILE A 475 10.58 -3.67 27.01
CA ILE A 475 11.74 -2.82 27.38
C ILE A 475 11.96 -2.91 28.90
N THR A 476 12.98 -3.66 29.32
CA THR A 476 13.27 -3.90 30.73
C THR A 476 14.10 -2.78 31.33
N LYS A 477 14.07 -2.66 32.67
CA LYS A 477 15.00 -1.79 33.38
C LYS A 477 16.46 -2.16 33.07
N SER A 478 16.77 -3.45 32.93
CA SER A 478 18.15 -3.92 32.70
C SER A 478 18.69 -3.44 31.36
N GLU A 479 17.92 -3.58 30.28
CA GLU A 479 18.33 -3.12 28.94
C GLU A 479 18.54 -1.61 28.89
N VAL A 480 17.67 -0.85 29.56
CA VAL A 480 17.81 0.61 29.66
C VAL A 480 19.04 0.97 30.50
N MET A 481 19.34 0.23 31.57
CA MET A 481 20.53 0.48 32.40
C MET A 481 21.83 0.33 31.61
N ASP A 482 21.91 -0.64 30.70
CA ASP A 482 23.11 -0.90 29.90
C ASP A 482 23.48 0.27 28.98
N VAL A 483 22.48 0.95 28.40
CA VAL A 483 22.71 2.16 27.60
C VAL A 483 22.74 3.43 28.46
N TYR A 484 22.05 3.45 29.60
CA TYR A 484 21.89 4.64 30.44
C TYR A 484 23.23 5.25 30.86
N TYR A 485 24.21 4.44 31.24
CA TYR A 485 25.53 4.96 31.63
C TYR A 485 26.29 5.61 30.48
N VAL A 486 26.07 5.16 29.25
CA VAL A 486 26.66 5.79 28.07
C VAL A 486 25.90 7.05 27.71
N TYR A 487 24.57 7.03 27.77
CA TYR A 487 23.75 8.21 27.57
C TYR A 487 24.09 9.33 28.58
N ARG A 488 24.10 9.02 29.87
CA ARG A 488 24.45 9.98 30.93
C ARG A 488 25.90 10.44 30.84
N GLY A 489 26.83 9.55 30.50
CA GLY A 489 28.23 9.92 30.27
C GLY A 489 28.38 10.85 29.06
N ALA A 490 27.72 10.56 27.95
CA ALA A 490 27.75 11.39 26.76
C ALA A 490 27.31 12.83 27.06
N PHE A 491 26.30 12.98 27.92
CA PHE A 491 25.80 14.27 28.38
C PHE A 491 26.76 14.96 29.37
N ASN A 492 27.20 14.26 30.42
CA ASN A 492 27.92 14.89 31.54
C ASN A 492 29.42 15.12 31.29
N ASN A 493 30.08 14.20 30.60
CA ASN A 493 31.54 14.23 30.42
C ASN A 493 31.96 13.96 28.97
N GLY A 494 31.01 13.98 28.04
CA GLY A 494 31.31 13.84 26.63
C GLY A 494 31.74 12.44 26.20
N LYS A 495 31.43 11.41 27.00
CA LYS A 495 31.72 10.02 26.66
C LYS A 495 31.12 9.66 25.29
N LYS A 496 31.96 9.14 24.40
CA LYS A 496 31.52 8.73 23.06
C LYS A 496 30.87 7.34 23.11
N PRO A 497 29.82 7.07 22.32
CA PRO A 497 29.35 5.71 22.09
C PRO A 497 30.47 4.88 21.45
N LYS A 498 30.53 3.59 21.77
CA LYS A 498 31.58 2.70 21.24
C LYS A 498 31.39 2.40 19.76
N ASN A 499 30.14 2.34 19.31
CA ASN A 499 29.76 1.94 17.96
C ASN A 499 28.39 2.50 17.58
N LEU A 500 28.01 2.36 16.31
CA LEU A 500 26.73 2.87 15.80
C LEU A 500 25.52 2.30 16.53
N LEU A 501 25.54 1.01 16.88
CA LEU A 501 24.42 0.39 17.61
C LEU A 501 24.16 1.14 18.94
N GLN A 502 25.22 1.41 19.69
CA GLN A 502 25.11 2.16 20.94
C GLN A 502 24.74 3.62 20.70
N PHE A 503 25.23 4.24 19.61
CA PHE A 503 24.86 5.61 19.23
C PHE A 503 23.35 5.76 19.01
N PHE A 504 22.72 4.87 18.25
CA PHE A 504 21.27 4.90 18.04
C PHE A 504 20.47 4.65 19.32
N LYS A 505 20.91 3.71 20.17
CA LYS A 505 20.29 3.51 21.49
C LYS A 505 20.33 4.79 22.33
N VAL A 506 21.46 5.50 22.33
CA VAL A 506 21.61 6.78 23.04
C VAL A 506 20.72 7.87 22.43
N LEU A 507 20.60 7.94 21.10
CA LEU A 507 19.69 8.90 20.44
C LEU A 507 18.22 8.66 20.78
N ILE A 508 17.79 7.41 20.94
CA ILE A 508 16.43 7.09 21.39
C ILE A 508 16.23 7.54 22.85
N CYS A 509 17.20 7.29 23.74
CA CYS A 509 17.15 7.79 25.11
C CYS A 509 17.07 9.33 25.17
N TRP A 510 17.82 10.00 24.30
CA TRP A 510 17.78 11.44 24.12
C TRP A 510 16.41 11.92 23.66
N ALA A 511 15.87 11.32 22.59
CA ALA A 511 14.55 11.67 22.06
C ALA A 511 13.47 11.52 23.13
N ALA A 512 13.45 10.39 23.84
CA ALA A 512 12.53 10.14 24.95
C ALA A 512 12.67 11.17 26.09
N THR A 513 13.90 11.53 26.46
CA THR A 513 14.16 12.55 27.49
C THR A 513 13.62 13.92 27.07
N CYS A 514 13.87 14.32 25.82
CA CYS A 514 13.40 15.60 25.30
C CYS A 514 11.88 15.67 25.19
N LEU A 515 11.24 14.57 24.75
CA LEU A 515 9.77 14.48 24.67
C LEU A 515 9.11 14.52 26.05
N ALA A 516 9.76 13.97 27.08
CA ALA A 516 9.27 13.99 28.45
C ALA A 516 9.52 15.31 29.19
N GLY A 517 10.49 16.10 28.73
CA GLY A 517 10.94 17.35 29.33
C GLY A 517 10.07 18.55 28.98
N GLU A 518 8.80 18.34 28.59
CA GLU A 518 7.83 19.38 28.25
C GLU A 518 8.06 20.62 29.12
N THR A 519 8.49 21.74 28.51
CA THR A 519 8.51 23.13 29.04
C THR A 519 9.75 23.72 29.74
N SER A 520 10.94 23.11 29.77
CA SER A 520 12.14 23.82 30.29
C SER A 520 12.85 24.64 29.19
N ASN A 521 12.96 25.96 29.41
CA ASN A 521 13.64 27.03 28.63
C ASN A 521 14.16 26.73 27.20
N GLU A 522 13.83 27.63 26.27
CA GLU A 522 14.30 27.57 24.86
C GLU A 522 15.81 27.28 24.77
N GLY A 523 16.18 26.18 24.10
CA GLY A 523 17.58 25.89 23.81
C GLY A 523 18.37 25.23 24.94
N THR A 524 17.74 24.74 26.01
CA THR A 524 18.39 23.82 26.96
C THR A 524 17.97 22.38 26.71
N ILE A 525 18.94 21.47 26.65
CA ILE A 525 18.67 20.02 26.61
C ILE A 525 18.34 19.60 28.05
N PRO A 526 17.23 18.87 28.28
CA PRO A 526 16.91 18.41 29.63
C PRO A 526 17.99 17.46 30.16
N ASP A 527 18.23 17.51 31.47
CA ASP A 527 19.11 16.54 32.13
C ASP A 527 18.61 15.10 31.89
N PRO A 528 19.52 14.11 31.76
CA PRO A 528 19.16 12.71 31.64
C PRO A 528 18.18 12.27 32.74
N LEU A 529 17.04 11.70 32.33
CA LEU A 529 16.05 11.13 33.24
C LEU A 529 16.63 9.96 34.04
N ASP A 530 16.17 9.73 35.27
CA ASP A 530 16.51 8.51 35.99
C ASP A 530 16.10 7.26 35.19
N PRO A 531 16.77 6.11 35.34
CA PRO A 531 16.55 4.94 34.48
C PRO A 531 15.11 4.43 34.46
N LYS A 532 14.38 4.51 35.58
CA LYS A 532 13.00 4.02 35.66
C LYS A 532 12.07 4.96 34.89
N ARG A 533 12.24 6.27 35.06
CA ARG A 533 11.51 7.26 34.28
C ARG A 533 11.89 7.17 32.80
N LEU A 534 13.17 7.08 32.47
CA LEU A 534 13.64 6.93 31.09
C LEU A 534 13.00 5.74 30.38
N ALA A 535 12.99 4.57 31.02
CA ALA A 535 12.31 3.39 30.45
C ALA A 535 10.83 3.65 30.15
N ARG A 536 10.12 4.31 31.07
CA ARG A 536 8.71 4.69 30.86
C ARG A 536 8.54 5.68 29.69
N GLU A 537 9.40 6.68 29.59
CA GLU A 537 9.31 7.69 28.53
C GLU A 537 9.76 7.15 27.17
N ILE A 538 10.69 6.20 27.12
CA ILE A 538 11.00 5.47 25.89
C ILE A 538 9.75 4.71 25.43
N ARG A 539 9.06 3.98 26.32
CA ARG A 539 7.80 3.31 25.96
C ARG A 539 6.74 4.30 25.48
N ARG A 540 6.52 5.39 26.22
CA ARG A 540 5.55 6.44 25.85
C ARG A 540 5.88 7.11 24.50
N GLY A 541 7.16 7.32 24.21
CA GLY A 541 7.65 7.95 22.99
C GLY A 541 7.86 6.97 21.82
N TYR A 542 7.80 5.66 22.07
CA TYR A 542 8.16 4.62 21.10
C TYR A 542 7.34 4.74 19.82
N HIS A 543 6.01 4.87 19.95
CA HIS A 543 5.11 5.06 18.82
C HIS A 543 5.50 6.30 17.99
N LEU A 544 5.87 7.43 18.60
CA LEU A 544 6.25 8.61 17.84
C LEU A 544 7.58 8.39 17.10
N ILE A 545 8.55 7.75 17.76
CA ILE A 545 9.85 7.42 17.14
C ILE A 545 9.65 6.47 15.97
N ASP A 546 8.86 5.42 16.15
CA ASP A 546 8.50 4.45 15.12
C ASP A 546 7.93 5.16 13.88
N GLU A 547 6.89 5.95 14.06
CA GLU A 547 6.22 6.69 12.99
C GLU A 547 7.14 7.67 12.25
N VAL A 548 8.02 8.37 12.98
CA VAL A 548 8.98 9.29 12.35
C VAL A 548 9.97 8.53 11.49
N MET A 549 10.51 7.40 11.97
CA MET A 549 11.43 6.58 11.19
C MET A 549 10.76 5.98 9.97
N VAL A 550 9.53 5.48 10.12
CA VAL A 550 8.72 4.94 9.04
C VAL A 550 8.50 5.99 7.96
N HIS A 551 8.10 7.22 8.31
CA HIS A 551 7.93 8.27 7.32
C HIS A 551 9.23 8.76 6.70
N LEU A 552 10.37 8.65 7.40
CA LEU A 552 11.67 8.90 6.78
C LEU A 552 11.97 7.86 5.71
N PHE A 553 11.77 6.57 5.99
CA PHE A 553 11.93 5.54 4.96
C PHE A 553 10.96 5.74 3.81
N ASP A 554 9.70 6.05 4.12
CA ASP A 554 8.68 6.28 3.11
C ASP A 554 9.05 7.43 2.16
N TYR A 555 9.41 8.57 2.74
CA TYR A 555 9.81 9.76 1.99
C TYR A 555 11.07 9.55 1.15
N HIS A 556 12.10 8.90 1.70
CA HIS A 556 13.38 8.73 1.02
C HIS A 556 13.38 7.60 0.00
N TYR A 557 12.70 6.48 0.29
CA TYR A 557 12.68 5.30 -0.59
C TYR A 557 11.58 5.36 -1.64
N PHE A 558 10.36 5.71 -1.25
CA PHE A 558 9.19 5.61 -2.13
C PHE A 558 8.85 6.96 -2.76
N TYR A 559 8.88 8.07 -2.01
CA TYR A 559 8.58 9.39 -2.57
C TYR A 559 9.77 10.13 -3.18
N ASP A 560 10.97 9.56 -3.16
CA ASP A 560 12.20 10.16 -3.72
C ASP A 560 12.53 11.57 -3.23
N CYS A 561 12.15 11.88 -1.99
CA CYS A 561 12.27 13.23 -1.46
C CYS A 561 11.46 14.29 -2.22
N GLU A 562 10.42 13.90 -2.98
CA GLU A 562 9.50 14.84 -3.65
C GLU A 562 8.48 15.41 -2.67
N VAL A 563 8.80 16.59 -2.13
CA VAL A 563 8.06 17.28 -1.06
C VAL A 563 6.56 17.41 -1.36
N ASN A 564 6.23 17.89 -2.57
CA ASN A 564 4.84 18.16 -2.93
C ASN A 564 4.03 16.86 -3.08
N LEU A 565 4.63 15.83 -3.68
CA LEU A 565 4.03 14.51 -3.82
C LEU A 565 3.77 13.90 -2.44
N PHE A 566 4.80 13.88 -1.58
CA PHE A 566 4.69 13.33 -0.22
C PHE A 566 3.61 14.02 0.60
N ILE A 567 3.62 15.36 0.68
CA ILE A 567 2.66 16.10 1.50
C ILE A 567 1.24 15.88 1.00
N ARG A 568 1.00 16.00 -0.32
CA ARG A 568 -0.36 15.84 -0.86
C ARG A 568 -0.88 14.42 -0.68
N SER A 569 -0.10 13.41 -1.03
CA SER A 569 -0.51 12.01 -0.89
C SER A 569 -0.74 11.62 0.58
N ALA A 570 0.20 11.92 1.49
CA ALA A 570 0.07 11.55 2.89
C ALA A 570 -1.12 12.25 3.57
N TRP A 571 -1.27 13.57 3.40
CA TRP A 571 -2.36 14.31 4.03
C TRP A 571 -3.72 14.01 3.41
N ALA A 572 -3.82 13.76 2.11
CA ALA A 572 -5.07 13.29 1.51
C ALA A 572 -5.51 11.96 2.13
N SER A 573 -4.57 11.04 2.35
CA SER A 573 -4.85 9.74 2.98
C SER A 573 -5.20 9.87 4.47
N TRP A 574 -4.56 10.76 5.22
CA TRP A 574 -4.90 10.98 6.63
C TRP A 574 -6.22 11.71 6.82
N LEU A 575 -6.57 12.64 5.94
CA LEU A 575 -7.76 13.48 6.14
C LEU A 575 -9.08 12.73 5.93
N VAL A 576 -9.06 11.55 5.32
CA VAL A 576 -10.21 10.65 5.29
C VAL A 576 -10.38 9.85 6.59
N LEU A 577 -9.38 9.88 7.49
CA LEU A 577 -9.44 9.22 8.79
C LEU A 577 -9.99 10.18 9.87
N PRO A 578 -11.07 9.80 10.60
CA PRO A 578 -11.70 10.68 11.59
C PRO A 578 -10.77 11.16 12.71
N MET A 579 -9.75 10.38 13.08
CA MET A 579 -8.84 10.67 14.19
C MET A 579 -7.78 11.74 13.87
N THR A 580 -7.55 12.05 12.59
CA THR A 580 -6.45 12.93 12.16
C THR A 580 -6.58 14.33 12.76
N MET A 581 -7.79 14.89 12.81
CA MET A 581 -8.02 16.22 13.39
C MET A 581 -7.70 16.29 14.89
N GLY A 582 -7.89 15.18 15.61
CA GLY A 582 -7.55 15.05 17.03
C GLY A 582 -6.04 14.98 17.26
N ARG A 583 -5.29 14.35 16.35
CA ARG A 583 -3.83 14.12 16.45
C ARG A 583 -2.99 15.00 15.53
N LYS A 584 -3.56 16.04 14.92
CA LYS A 584 -2.91 16.91 13.91
C LYS A 584 -1.52 17.44 14.31
N ASP A 585 -1.29 17.72 15.59
CA ASP A 585 0.00 18.23 16.07
C ASP A 585 1.12 17.20 15.87
N GLU A 586 0.83 15.91 16.07
CA GLU A 586 1.75 14.82 15.77
C GLU A 586 2.03 14.72 14.27
N TYR A 587 0.98 14.79 13.44
CA TYR A 587 1.11 14.73 11.98
C TYR A 587 1.90 15.92 11.42
N PHE A 588 1.66 17.15 11.90
CA PHE A 588 2.45 18.33 11.52
C PHE A 588 3.93 18.13 11.85
N LEU A 589 4.23 17.69 13.07
CA LEU A 589 5.61 17.47 13.50
C LEU A 589 6.30 16.41 12.64
N ARG A 590 5.65 15.26 12.43
CA ARG A 590 6.15 14.17 11.56
C ARG A 590 6.46 14.69 10.16
N THR A 591 5.51 15.38 9.51
CA THR A 591 5.72 15.90 8.14
C THR A 591 6.87 16.90 8.08
N ILE A 592 6.94 17.86 9.02
CA ILE A 592 8.01 18.86 9.06
C ILE A 592 9.39 18.20 9.18
N MET A 593 9.54 17.24 10.10
CA MET A 593 10.81 16.52 10.31
C MET A 593 11.23 15.72 9.07
N VAL A 594 10.28 15.01 8.47
CA VAL A 594 10.52 14.14 7.33
C VAL A 594 10.99 14.94 6.12
N ILE A 595 10.26 15.99 5.73
CA ILE A 595 10.67 16.79 4.56
C ILE A 595 11.94 17.61 4.86
N ALA A 596 12.14 18.06 6.11
CA ALA A 596 13.36 18.75 6.51
C ALA A 596 14.61 17.90 6.31
N SER A 597 14.50 16.56 6.42
CA SER A 597 15.64 15.64 6.31
C SER A 597 16.35 15.74 4.94
N ALA A 598 15.62 16.06 3.87
CA ALA A 598 16.18 16.24 2.52
C ALA A 598 16.70 17.67 2.25
N LYS A 599 16.35 18.66 3.09
CA LYS A 599 16.77 20.04 2.90
C LYS A 599 18.17 20.28 3.50
N PRO A 600 19.17 20.72 2.70
CA PRO A 600 20.45 21.18 3.27
C PRO A 600 20.29 22.54 3.94
N GLY A 601 21.21 22.86 4.87
CA GLY A 601 21.26 24.15 5.56
C GLY A 601 21.14 24.03 7.07
N ARG A 602 21.01 25.18 7.74
CA ARG A 602 20.91 25.28 9.20
C ARG A 602 19.56 24.78 9.70
N ALA A 603 19.50 24.27 10.93
CA ALA A 603 18.27 23.75 11.55
C ALA A 603 17.07 24.71 11.42
N LYS A 604 17.27 25.99 11.74
CA LYS A 604 16.20 26.99 11.68
C LYS A 604 15.69 27.19 10.25
N ASP A 605 16.59 27.35 9.28
CA ASP A 605 16.22 27.57 7.88
C ASP A 605 15.47 26.37 7.30
N ARG A 606 15.88 25.14 7.69
CA ARG A 606 15.19 23.90 7.33
C ARG A 606 13.79 23.83 7.92
N PHE A 607 13.63 24.19 9.19
CA PHE A 607 12.30 24.25 9.82
C PHE A 607 11.37 25.21 9.09
N GLU A 608 11.82 26.44 8.85
CA GLU A 608 10.96 27.45 8.20
C GLU A 608 10.56 27.01 6.80
N TRP A 609 11.52 26.49 6.02
CA TRP A 609 11.22 25.94 4.71
C TRP A 609 10.23 24.77 4.77
N SER A 610 10.38 23.85 5.72
CA SER A 610 9.47 22.71 5.89
C SER A 610 8.08 23.17 6.34
N PHE A 611 8.01 24.13 7.26
CA PHE A 611 6.76 24.70 7.75
C PHE A 611 5.98 25.35 6.59
N ASP A 612 6.65 26.19 5.80
CA ASP A 612 6.06 26.85 4.65
C ASP A 612 5.65 25.85 3.56
N SER A 613 6.46 24.80 3.34
CA SER A 613 6.16 23.72 2.39
C SER A 613 4.93 22.91 2.81
N LEU A 614 4.80 22.57 4.09
CA LEU A 614 3.62 21.92 4.65
C LEU A 614 2.40 22.82 4.50
N ARG A 615 2.50 24.10 4.88
CA ARG A 615 1.41 25.06 4.75
C ARG A 615 0.94 25.19 3.30
N ALA A 616 1.87 25.30 2.36
CA ALA A 616 1.56 25.38 0.93
C ALA A 616 0.95 24.07 0.39
N GLY A 617 1.47 22.91 0.81
CA GLY A 617 0.94 21.61 0.44
C GLY A 617 -0.48 21.38 0.95
N LEU A 618 -0.77 21.77 2.20
CA LEU A 618 -2.13 21.73 2.76
C LEU A 618 -3.09 22.61 1.97
N LEU A 619 -2.69 23.83 1.59
CA LEU A 619 -3.52 24.72 0.79
C LEU A 619 -3.83 24.14 -0.60
N ARG A 620 -2.87 23.44 -1.22
CA ARG A 620 -3.07 22.73 -2.49
C ARG A 620 -4.00 21.51 -2.38
N LEU A 621 -4.32 21.04 -1.17
CA LEU A 621 -5.34 19.99 -1.00
C LEU A 621 -6.76 20.52 -1.12
N LYS A 622 -6.98 21.83 -1.16
CA LYS A 622 -8.30 22.40 -1.51
C LYS A 622 -8.75 22.05 -2.92
N ASP A 623 -7.78 21.73 -3.77
CA ASP A 623 -8.01 21.32 -5.14
C ASP A 623 -8.46 19.83 -5.19
N CYS A 624 -8.21 19.05 -4.13
CA CYS A 624 -8.63 17.65 -4.02
C CYS A 624 -10.10 17.54 -3.60
N HIS A 625 -10.97 17.06 -4.47
CA HIS A 625 -12.43 16.97 -4.26
C HIS A 625 -12.87 16.00 -3.17
N TYR A 626 -11.97 15.12 -2.71
CA TYR A 626 -12.24 14.20 -1.60
C TYR A 626 -12.13 14.86 -0.22
N ILE A 627 -11.58 16.07 -0.16
CA ILE A 627 -11.18 16.70 1.09
C ILE A 627 -11.96 18.01 1.26
N SER A 628 -12.58 18.19 2.42
CA SER A 628 -13.31 19.42 2.74
C SER A 628 -12.36 20.61 2.84
N ASN A 629 -12.69 21.70 2.14
CA ASN A 629 -11.96 22.96 2.22
C ASN A 629 -11.95 23.53 3.65
N GLU A 630 -13.04 23.36 4.39
CA GLU A 630 -13.16 23.77 5.78
C GLU A 630 -12.17 23.01 6.68
N ALA A 631 -11.98 21.70 6.44
CA ALA A 631 -10.99 20.91 7.16
C ALA A 631 -9.57 21.44 6.92
N ILE A 632 -9.24 21.78 5.67
CA ILE A 632 -7.96 22.40 5.32
C ILE A 632 -7.77 23.75 6.02
N ASP A 633 -8.80 24.61 6.03
CA ASP A 633 -8.74 25.90 6.71
C ASP A 633 -8.50 25.77 8.22
N VAL A 634 -9.15 24.79 8.86
CA VAL A 634 -8.91 24.48 10.27
C VAL A 634 -7.47 24.00 10.48
N LEU A 635 -6.93 23.15 9.61
CA LEU A 635 -5.56 22.65 9.72
C LEU A 635 -4.52 23.75 9.54
N VAL A 636 -4.65 24.59 8.51
CA VAL A 636 -3.71 25.70 8.27
C VAL A 636 -3.71 26.67 9.45
N LYS A 637 -4.89 27.02 9.97
CA LYS A 637 -5.02 27.86 11.16
C LYS A 637 -4.40 27.21 12.41
N ALA A 638 -4.55 25.89 12.57
CA ALA A 638 -3.93 25.15 13.66
C ALA A 638 -2.41 25.11 13.53
N LEU A 639 -1.89 24.85 12.33
CA LEU A 639 -0.46 24.85 12.02
C LEU A 639 0.19 26.20 12.37
N ASP A 640 -0.41 27.30 11.90
CA ASP A 640 0.07 28.67 12.17
C ASP A 640 0.14 28.97 13.68
N ARG A 641 -0.86 28.54 14.46
CA ARG A 641 -0.89 28.72 15.93
C ARG A 641 0.13 27.87 16.68
N ARG A 642 0.57 26.75 16.10
CA ARG A 642 1.46 25.77 16.73
C ARG A 642 2.92 25.91 16.33
N ARG A 643 3.27 26.85 15.46
CA ARG A 643 4.64 27.04 14.94
C ARG A 643 5.74 26.96 16.00
N LYS A 644 5.59 27.69 17.10
CA LYS A 644 6.59 27.69 18.20
C LYS A 644 6.73 26.30 18.86
N LEU A 645 5.60 25.63 19.16
CA LEU A 645 5.61 24.29 19.74
C LEU A 645 6.25 23.27 18.78
N LEU A 646 5.89 23.33 17.51
CA LEU A 646 6.43 22.46 16.46
C LEU A 646 7.92 22.68 16.26
N TYR A 647 8.41 23.92 16.35
CA TYR A 647 9.85 24.22 16.28
C TYR A 647 10.63 23.51 17.37
N PHE A 648 10.14 23.51 18.62
CA PHE A 648 10.82 22.79 19.70
C PHE A 648 10.80 21.29 19.51
N GLY A 649 9.62 20.71 19.20
CA GLY A 649 9.51 19.27 18.93
C GLY A 649 10.44 18.83 17.79
N TYR A 650 10.47 19.63 16.71
CA TYR A 650 11.36 19.43 15.56
C TYR A 650 12.81 19.44 16.02
N TYR A 651 13.21 20.48 16.75
CA TYR A 651 14.59 20.69 17.16
C TYR A 651 15.13 19.53 18.02
N TYR A 652 14.31 19.00 18.92
CA TYR A 652 14.71 17.91 19.82
C TYR A 652 14.87 16.57 19.11
N LEU A 653 14.04 16.29 18.10
CA LEU A 653 14.08 15.03 17.34
C LEU A 653 15.02 15.10 16.13
N LEU A 654 15.47 16.29 15.75
CA LEU A 654 16.30 16.50 14.58
C LEU A 654 17.61 15.68 14.54
N PRO A 655 18.34 15.46 15.66
CA PRO A 655 19.51 14.58 15.66
C PRO A 655 19.16 13.13 15.28
N LEU A 656 18.03 12.62 15.76
CA LEU A 656 17.55 11.29 15.38
C LEU A 656 17.20 11.26 13.89
N VAL A 657 16.43 12.24 13.42
CA VAL A 657 15.99 12.36 12.01
C VAL A 657 17.18 12.37 11.04
N ASP A 658 18.20 13.18 11.32
CA ASP A 658 19.37 13.27 10.45
C ASP A 658 20.25 12.02 10.52
N SER A 659 20.33 11.37 11.69
CA SER A 659 21.08 10.13 11.83
C SER A 659 20.40 8.99 11.07
N VAL A 660 19.08 8.87 11.15
CA VAL A 660 18.31 7.88 10.39
C VAL A 660 18.44 8.14 8.89
N SER A 661 18.19 9.37 8.43
CA SER A 661 18.23 9.70 7.00
C SER A 661 19.62 9.63 6.37
N LYS A 662 20.71 9.84 7.12
CA LYS A 662 22.08 9.76 6.57
C LYS A 662 22.73 8.38 6.71
N ILE A 663 22.35 7.60 7.73
CA ILE A 663 23.04 6.34 8.07
C ILE A 663 22.17 5.12 7.77
N MET A 664 20.86 5.17 8.05
CA MET A 664 19.95 4.02 7.88
C MET A 664 19.27 4.00 6.51
N VAL A 665 19.14 5.14 5.83
CA VAL A 665 18.63 5.18 4.47
C VAL A 665 19.73 4.75 3.49
N SER A 666 19.55 3.58 2.88
CA SER A 666 20.50 3.01 1.93
C SER A 666 20.25 3.46 0.51
N ARG A 667 21.32 3.91 -0.15
CA ARG A 667 21.29 4.28 -1.57
C ARG A 667 21.06 3.05 -2.44
N MET A 668 21.63 1.90 -2.08
CA MET A 668 21.39 0.63 -2.77
C MET A 668 19.92 0.22 -2.71
N ILE A 669 19.29 0.24 -1.53
CA ILE A 669 17.85 -0.07 -1.39
C ILE A 669 17.04 0.89 -2.25
N LYS A 670 17.28 2.20 -2.12
CA LYS A 670 16.60 3.24 -2.90
C LYS A 670 16.74 2.98 -4.41
N SER A 671 17.96 2.69 -4.88
CA SER A 671 18.23 2.41 -6.29
C SER A 671 17.48 1.18 -6.78
N ARG A 672 17.42 0.08 -6.00
CA ARG A 672 16.66 -1.13 -6.37
C ARG A 672 15.15 -0.92 -6.38
N ILE A 673 14.64 -0.13 -5.43
CA ILE A 673 13.21 0.23 -5.38
C ILE A 673 12.83 1.05 -6.61
N ARG A 674 13.74 1.88 -7.14
CA ARG A 674 13.45 2.85 -8.20
C ARG A 674 13.96 2.46 -9.60
N SER A 675 14.85 1.48 -9.72
CA SER A 675 15.42 1.11 -11.02
C SER A 675 14.34 0.55 -11.95
N ASP A 676 14.15 1.19 -13.10
CA ASP A 676 13.41 0.66 -14.25
C ASP A 676 14.02 1.26 -15.53
N ASP A 677 14.38 0.41 -16.49
CA ASP A 677 14.97 0.79 -17.78
C ASP A 677 13.91 1.20 -18.82
N LYS A 678 12.62 1.12 -18.48
CA LYS A 678 11.49 1.51 -19.35
C LYS A 678 10.99 2.94 -19.11
N LEU A 679 11.57 3.67 -18.19
CA LEU A 679 11.20 5.07 -17.96
C LEU A 679 11.75 5.94 -19.08
N GLU A 680 10.89 6.79 -19.62
CA GLU A 680 11.24 7.78 -20.64
C GLU A 680 11.01 9.19 -20.08
N PRO A 681 11.85 10.18 -20.42
CA PRO A 681 11.60 11.55 -20.01
C PRO A 681 10.33 12.08 -20.67
N ASP A 682 9.40 12.57 -19.85
CA ASP A 682 8.20 13.27 -20.28
C ASP A 682 8.53 14.66 -20.85
N LYS A 683 7.49 15.43 -21.22
CA LYS A 683 7.65 16.79 -21.78
C LYS A 683 8.36 17.77 -20.84
N ASN A 684 8.39 17.49 -19.54
CA ASN A 684 9.05 18.29 -18.51
C ASN A 684 10.41 17.70 -18.11
N GLY A 685 10.88 16.65 -18.80
CA GLY A 685 12.13 15.96 -18.50
C GLY A 685 12.05 15.01 -17.30
N ARG A 686 10.86 14.72 -16.79
CA ARG A 686 10.65 13.78 -15.69
C ARG A 686 10.54 12.36 -16.22
N GLU A 687 11.22 11.41 -15.59
CA GLU A 687 11.09 9.99 -15.90
C GLU A 687 9.65 9.50 -15.66
N SER A 688 9.00 8.99 -16.70
CA SER A 688 7.60 8.53 -16.71
C SER A 688 7.45 7.30 -17.61
N TYR A 689 6.40 6.51 -17.39
CA TYR A 689 6.08 5.43 -18.35
C TYR A 689 5.36 5.95 -19.59
N ASN A 690 4.85 7.18 -19.58
CA ASN A 690 4.09 7.78 -20.67
C ASN A 690 2.91 6.91 -21.16
N ILE A 691 2.34 6.07 -20.28
CA ILE A 691 1.21 5.20 -20.64
C ILE A 691 -0.09 5.99 -20.47
N LYS A 692 -0.88 6.05 -21.55
CA LYS A 692 -2.17 6.72 -21.51
C LYS A 692 -3.18 5.88 -20.72
N TYR A 693 -3.92 6.53 -19.82
CA TYR A 693 -5.03 5.87 -19.10
C TYR A 693 -5.98 5.13 -20.05
N GLY A 694 -6.30 3.88 -19.69
CA GLY A 694 -7.19 3.02 -20.47
C GLY A 694 -6.59 2.48 -21.76
N SER A 695 -5.32 2.78 -22.07
CA SER A 695 -4.62 2.16 -23.19
C SER A 695 -3.96 0.85 -22.77
N TYR A 696 -3.86 -0.06 -23.74
CA TYR A 696 -3.22 -1.38 -23.59
C TYR A 696 -2.14 -1.59 -24.66
N ASP A 697 -1.70 -0.52 -25.32
CA ASP A 697 -0.73 -0.55 -26.41
C ASP A 697 0.72 -0.59 -25.93
N SER A 698 0.99 -0.04 -24.73
CA SER A 698 2.32 -0.02 -24.14
C SER A 698 2.81 -1.40 -23.67
N PRO A 699 4.13 -1.63 -23.62
CA PRO A 699 4.67 -2.84 -22.99
C PRO A 699 4.35 -2.89 -21.48
N PRO A 700 4.33 -4.08 -20.86
CA PRO A 700 4.15 -4.19 -19.41
C PRO A 700 5.20 -3.38 -18.63
N ILE A 701 4.81 -2.79 -17.51
CA ILE A 701 5.75 -2.12 -16.60
C ILE A 701 6.68 -3.15 -15.95
N LYS A 702 7.90 -2.76 -15.54
CA LYS A 702 8.77 -3.62 -14.71
C LYS A 702 8.69 -3.27 -13.23
N ASN A 703 8.52 -1.99 -12.90
CA ASN A 703 8.52 -1.50 -11.53
C ASN A 703 7.14 -0.93 -11.11
N PRO A 704 6.34 -1.70 -10.35
CA PRO A 704 4.99 -1.27 -9.94
C PRO A 704 4.99 -0.02 -9.06
N ILE A 705 6.04 0.22 -8.27
CA ILE A 705 6.14 1.40 -7.40
C ILE A 705 6.33 2.67 -8.23
N MET A 706 7.27 2.63 -9.18
CA MET A 706 7.51 3.78 -10.07
C MET A 706 6.27 4.11 -10.89
N PHE A 707 5.52 3.09 -11.33
CA PHE A 707 4.28 3.31 -12.06
C PHE A 707 3.24 4.02 -11.20
N ILE A 708 3.00 3.58 -9.98
CA ILE A 708 2.04 4.25 -9.08
C ILE A 708 2.43 5.70 -8.81
N LEU A 709 3.72 5.98 -8.60
CA LEU A 709 4.21 7.34 -8.38
C LEU A 709 4.01 8.22 -9.61
N ASP A 710 4.31 7.70 -10.80
CA ASP A 710 4.07 8.39 -12.07
C ASP A 710 2.59 8.75 -12.22
N GLN A 711 1.68 7.79 -11.97
CA GLN A 711 0.23 8.01 -12.02
C GLN A 711 -0.26 9.01 -10.96
N LEU A 712 0.29 8.97 -9.73
CA LEU A 712 -0.06 9.91 -8.67
C LEU A 712 0.42 11.33 -8.98
N GLN A 713 1.62 11.47 -9.52
CA GLN A 713 2.17 12.76 -9.93
C GLN A 713 1.31 13.35 -11.07
N ASP A 714 0.89 12.53 -12.02
CA ASP A 714 -0.02 12.94 -13.08
C ASP A 714 -1.38 13.39 -12.53
N ASP A 715 -1.97 12.67 -11.58
CA ASP A 715 -3.22 13.07 -10.91
C ASP A 715 -3.06 14.42 -10.19
N ILE A 716 -1.99 14.56 -9.40
CA ILE A 716 -1.64 15.78 -8.65
C ILE A 716 -1.41 16.98 -9.57
N ALA A 717 -0.72 16.78 -10.71
CA ALA A 717 -0.37 17.84 -11.64
C ALA A 717 -1.57 18.30 -12.48
N ASN A 718 -2.47 17.38 -12.81
CA ASN A 718 -3.60 17.66 -13.68
C ASN A 718 -4.87 18.07 -12.94
N ASP A 719 -4.89 17.91 -11.61
CA ASP A 719 -6.00 18.29 -10.74
C ASP A 719 -7.35 17.82 -11.29
N THR A 720 -7.38 16.56 -11.72
CA THR A 720 -8.51 16.07 -12.48
C THR A 720 -9.66 15.77 -11.53
N ASN A 721 -10.65 16.65 -11.56
CA ASN A 721 -11.94 16.44 -10.92
C ASN A 721 -12.72 15.38 -11.72
N LEU A 722 -12.26 14.13 -11.63
CA LEU A 722 -12.78 13.02 -12.40
C LEU A 722 -14.16 12.59 -11.89
N PRO A 723 -15.11 12.29 -12.79
CA PRO A 723 -16.34 11.63 -12.40
C PRO A 723 -16.03 10.32 -11.63
N PRO A 724 -16.82 9.95 -10.60
CA PRO A 724 -16.55 8.76 -9.80
C PRO A 724 -16.34 7.47 -10.61
N MET A 725 -17.12 7.30 -11.69
CA MET A 725 -17.01 6.16 -12.61
C MET A 725 -15.67 6.12 -13.35
N GLU A 726 -15.10 7.28 -13.70
CA GLU A 726 -13.80 7.35 -14.36
C GLU A 726 -12.67 6.99 -13.37
N VAL A 727 -12.77 7.43 -12.10
CA VAL A 727 -11.84 7.03 -11.05
C VAL A 727 -11.85 5.52 -10.82
N GLU A 728 -13.04 4.92 -10.80
CA GLU A 728 -13.21 3.47 -10.63
C GLU A 728 -12.60 2.70 -11.80
N TYR A 729 -12.86 3.15 -13.04
CA TYR A 729 -12.26 2.55 -14.22
C TYR A 729 -10.73 2.70 -14.24
N ARG A 730 -10.20 3.90 -13.95
CA ARG A 730 -8.75 4.12 -13.87
C ARG A 730 -8.10 3.25 -12.79
N SER A 731 -8.77 3.05 -11.66
CA SER A 731 -8.29 2.17 -10.60
C SER A 731 -8.23 0.72 -11.05
N LEU A 732 -9.27 0.22 -11.73
CA LEU A 732 -9.28 -1.12 -12.34
C LEU A 732 -8.17 -1.28 -13.38
N TRP A 733 -8.03 -0.31 -14.28
CA TRP A 733 -6.99 -0.33 -15.30
C TRP A 733 -5.60 -0.35 -14.66
N MET A 734 -5.35 0.51 -13.67
CA MET A 734 -4.08 0.56 -12.95
C MET A 734 -3.78 -0.77 -12.26
N MET A 735 -4.77 -1.40 -11.62
CA MET A 735 -4.63 -2.74 -11.03
C MET A 735 -4.30 -3.81 -12.07
N SER A 736 -4.88 -3.74 -13.28
CA SER A 736 -4.57 -4.68 -14.36
C SER A 736 -3.12 -4.55 -14.84
N VAL A 737 -2.60 -3.32 -14.93
CA VAL A 737 -1.19 -3.04 -15.27
C VAL A 737 -0.26 -3.56 -14.17
N LEU A 738 -0.60 -3.29 -12.90
CA LEU A 738 0.16 -3.76 -11.74
C LEU A 738 0.17 -5.29 -11.65
N CYS A 739 -0.95 -5.95 -11.90
CA CYS A 739 -1.05 -7.41 -11.89
C CYS A 739 -0.19 -8.03 -13.00
N ALA A 740 -0.19 -7.42 -14.19
CA ALA A 740 0.60 -7.88 -15.32
C ALA A 740 2.11 -7.87 -15.07
N SER A 741 2.60 -7.04 -14.15
CA SER A 741 4.03 -6.99 -13.79
C SER A 741 4.51 -8.21 -12.96
N LEU A 742 3.60 -9.13 -12.59
CA LEU A 742 3.95 -10.39 -11.93
C LEU A 742 4.34 -11.50 -12.92
N SER A 743 3.95 -11.34 -14.20
CA SER A 743 4.24 -12.25 -15.31
C SER A 743 5.61 -11.96 -15.90
#